data_AF-A0A2B2C8L3-F1
#
_entry.id   AF-A0A2B2C8L3-F1
#
_cell.length_a   1.000
_cell.length_b   1.000
_cell.length_c   1.000
_cell.angle_alpha   90.00
_cell.angle_beta   90.00
_cell.angle_gamma   90.00
#
_symmetry.space_group_name_H-M   'P 1'
#
loop_
_entity.id
_entity.type
_entity.pdbx_description
1 polymer ?
#
loop_
_entity_poly.entity_id
_entity_poly.type
_entity_poly.pdbx_seq_one_letter_code
_entity_poly.pdbx_strand_id
1 'polypeptide(L)'
;MSAAVVLVIGEGVAADIVCEELFAHYHVVRQTEFEAVVPKKTDLALVVQDAWNPSVHQKAEEMFRRTGTPWLRGFVSFGEGVVGPLVRPGTPGCSQCADLRRLMAGRDRKEMWGIQQRLKEYRGIQPEGFVSNTGLLQLAYQLRAEVKRILQGDYALSDGQVCIINLKTLSSSWHSFLPDPVCPICSQLPDDSEEAARISLQPSPKISPDSYRCRSLEELNKVLTKDYLDHRTGLLNGKMVNLVPPFADVSVNLPLFDGDEGTAGRTNSYEVSELTAILEGLERYCGLEPRGKRTVVFNSFRNLQNKALNPMKVGVHAEGQYKRHGFPYQPFNPERPMNWVWGHSFLEERPILVPELLAYYSLGCGQRGFVYETSNGCALGGSLEEAIFYGIMEVVERDSFLMTWYAQLKLPRLDPSSADDQELQLMIERMRAVAGYDLYLYNSTMEHGIPSICAIAKNRKEKGLNLICAAGAHLDPVRAVKSAVHELAGMMLTLDEKLESNRVEYSRMLHDSSLVQQMDDHGMLYGLPQAEKRLDFLLEDNRPLRTFAEEFKWKSRHSDLTDDLQDILHVFRQLNLDVIVVDQTAPELKRNGLFCVKVLIPGMLPMTFGQHLTRVTGLERVLQVPMELGYSKQPLTLEQLNPHPHPFP
;
A
#
# COMPACT_ATOMS: atom_id res chain seq x y z
N MET A 1 -33.44 -40.57 3.55
CA MET A 1 -32.94 -39.23 3.17
C MET A 1 -33.16 -39.08 1.68
N SER A 2 -33.76 -37.98 1.22
CA SER A 2 -33.86 -37.71 -0.22
C SER A 2 -32.45 -37.62 -0.78
N ALA A 3 -32.18 -38.25 -1.93
CA ALA A 3 -30.90 -38.06 -2.62
C ALA A 3 -30.75 -36.56 -2.95
N ALA A 4 -29.57 -36.00 -2.68
CA ALA A 4 -29.27 -34.61 -3.02
C ALA A 4 -29.37 -34.41 -4.53
N VAL A 5 -29.91 -33.27 -4.96
CA VAL A 5 -30.11 -32.90 -6.36
C VAL A 5 -28.95 -32.04 -6.82
N VAL A 6 -28.20 -32.53 -7.81
CA VAL A 6 -27.09 -31.80 -8.43
C VAL A 6 -27.47 -31.39 -9.85
N LEU A 7 -27.53 -30.09 -10.10
CA LEU A 7 -27.72 -29.55 -11.44
C LEU A 7 -26.37 -29.39 -12.13
N VAL A 8 -26.15 -29.99 -13.29
CA VAL A 8 -24.92 -29.81 -14.08
C VAL A 8 -25.26 -29.07 -15.37
N ILE A 9 -24.70 -27.88 -15.52
CA ILE A 9 -24.84 -27.00 -16.67
C ILE A 9 -23.53 -27.01 -17.46
N GLY A 10 -23.62 -27.34 -18.74
CA GLY A 10 -22.48 -27.30 -19.64
C GLY A 10 -22.54 -28.36 -20.74
N GLU A 11 -21.61 -28.27 -21.66
CA GLU A 11 -21.47 -29.14 -22.83
C GLU A 11 -19.99 -29.49 -22.99
N GLY A 12 -19.70 -30.68 -23.52
CA GLY A 12 -18.35 -31.21 -23.68
C GLY A 12 -18.02 -32.40 -22.79
N VAL A 13 -16.84 -32.96 -23.04
CA VAL A 13 -16.34 -34.22 -22.49
C VAL A 13 -16.18 -34.16 -20.98
N ALA A 14 -15.67 -33.05 -20.41
CA ALA A 14 -15.52 -32.93 -18.96
C ALA A 14 -16.89 -32.99 -18.27
N ALA A 15 -17.86 -32.33 -18.88
CA ALA A 15 -19.19 -32.17 -18.35
C ALA A 15 -19.97 -33.52 -18.43
N ASP A 16 -19.71 -34.34 -19.45
CA ASP A 16 -20.24 -35.71 -19.57
C ASP A 16 -19.62 -36.66 -18.53
N ILE A 17 -18.28 -36.64 -18.38
CA ILE A 17 -17.57 -37.43 -17.35
C ILE A 17 -18.08 -37.08 -15.95
N VAL A 18 -18.24 -35.79 -15.64
CA VAL A 18 -18.78 -35.35 -14.34
C VAL A 18 -20.17 -35.91 -14.08
N CYS A 19 -21.05 -35.91 -15.08
CA CYS A 19 -22.38 -36.50 -14.95
C CYS A 19 -22.30 -38.01 -14.66
N GLU A 20 -21.54 -38.77 -15.44
CA GLU A 20 -21.34 -40.22 -15.24
C GLU A 20 -20.85 -40.55 -13.83
N GLU A 21 -19.85 -39.81 -13.36
CA GLU A 21 -19.23 -39.96 -12.04
C GLU A 21 -20.18 -39.64 -10.87
N LEU A 22 -21.12 -38.70 -11.07
CA LEU A 22 -22.08 -38.28 -10.04
C LEU A 22 -23.39 -39.08 -10.04
N PHE A 23 -23.81 -39.61 -11.20
CA PHE A 23 -25.07 -40.38 -11.34
C PHE A 23 -25.13 -41.59 -10.39
N ALA A 24 -23.99 -42.18 -10.05
CA ALA A 24 -23.92 -43.30 -9.12
C ALA A 24 -24.31 -42.94 -7.67
N HIS A 25 -24.31 -41.67 -7.30
CA HIS A 25 -24.44 -41.23 -5.90
C HIS A 25 -25.51 -40.16 -5.66
N TYR A 26 -25.90 -39.40 -6.69
CA TYR A 26 -26.79 -38.24 -6.55
C TYR A 26 -27.88 -38.22 -7.63
N HIS A 27 -28.94 -37.44 -7.41
CA HIS A 27 -29.92 -37.16 -8.44
C HIS A 27 -29.39 -36.05 -9.36
N VAL A 28 -28.81 -36.43 -10.50
CA VAL A 28 -28.17 -35.49 -11.44
C VAL A 28 -29.19 -35.01 -12.48
N VAL A 29 -29.34 -33.70 -12.61
CA VAL A 29 -30.10 -33.04 -13.68
C VAL A 29 -29.10 -32.37 -14.62
N ARG A 30 -29.12 -32.72 -15.91
CA ARG A 30 -28.20 -32.18 -16.91
C ARG A 30 -28.91 -31.15 -17.78
N GLN A 31 -28.30 -29.97 -17.93
CA GLN A 31 -28.70 -28.93 -18.88
C GLN A 31 -27.49 -28.50 -19.72
N THR A 32 -27.68 -28.24 -21.00
CA THR A 32 -26.60 -27.75 -21.88
C THR A 32 -26.43 -26.23 -21.77
N GLU A 33 -27.53 -25.51 -21.59
CA GLU A 33 -27.56 -24.05 -21.43
C GLU A 33 -28.33 -23.64 -20.16
N PHE A 34 -28.20 -22.37 -19.77
CA PHE A 34 -29.01 -21.80 -18.69
C PHE A 34 -30.47 -21.66 -19.15
N GLU A 35 -31.35 -22.52 -18.64
CA GLU A 35 -32.80 -22.41 -18.84
C GLU A 35 -33.43 -21.41 -17.86
N ALA A 36 -34.62 -20.89 -18.20
CA ALA A 36 -35.31 -19.88 -17.40
C ALA A 36 -35.75 -20.37 -16.00
N VAL A 37 -35.76 -21.68 -15.76
CA VAL A 37 -36.26 -22.28 -14.51
C VAL A 37 -35.20 -23.22 -13.92
N VAL A 38 -34.62 -22.81 -12.79
CA VAL A 38 -33.82 -23.71 -11.95
C VAL A 38 -34.79 -24.64 -11.19
N PRO A 39 -34.54 -25.96 -11.15
CA PRO A 39 -35.35 -26.86 -10.35
C PRO A 39 -35.43 -26.37 -8.89
N LYS A 40 -36.63 -26.20 -8.33
CA LYS A 40 -36.86 -25.62 -6.98
C LYS A 40 -36.19 -26.38 -5.81
N LYS A 41 -35.57 -27.53 -6.06
CA LYS A 41 -34.92 -28.41 -5.06
C LYS A 41 -33.43 -28.65 -5.34
N THR A 42 -32.76 -27.82 -6.14
CA THR A 42 -31.32 -27.99 -6.42
C THR A 42 -30.49 -27.69 -5.17
N ASP A 43 -29.78 -28.70 -4.65
CA ASP A 43 -28.89 -28.58 -3.48
C ASP A 43 -27.53 -27.98 -3.86
N LEU A 44 -27.03 -28.29 -5.07
CA LEU A 44 -25.78 -27.75 -5.63
C LEU A 44 -25.87 -27.68 -7.16
N ALA A 45 -25.36 -26.61 -7.75
CA ALA A 45 -25.18 -26.54 -9.20
C ALA A 45 -23.70 -26.61 -9.61
N LEU A 46 -23.41 -27.23 -10.75
CA LEU A 46 -22.10 -27.33 -11.37
C LEU A 46 -22.14 -26.66 -12.73
N VAL A 47 -21.17 -25.78 -12.99
CA VAL A 47 -20.97 -25.18 -14.32
C VAL A 47 -19.66 -25.71 -14.88
N VAL A 48 -19.73 -26.60 -15.86
CA VAL A 48 -18.58 -27.37 -16.35
C VAL A 48 -18.35 -27.11 -17.83
N GLN A 49 -17.12 -26.73 -18.22
CA GLN A 49 -16.79 -26.39 -19.61
C GLN A 49 -15.42 -26.93 -20.03
N ASP A 50 -15.32 -27.42 -21.27
CA ASP A 50 -14.03 -27.86 -21.85
C ASP A 50 -13.14 -26.69 -22.30
N ALA A 51 -13.60 -25.45 -22.12
CA ALA A 51 -12.89 -24.23 -22.50
C ALA A 51 -13.32 -23.04 -21.62
N TRP A 52 -12.52 -21.97 -21.62
CA TRP A 52 -12.79 -20.80 -20.81
C TRP A 52 -13.82 -19.88 -21.46
N ASN A 53 -15.00 -19.75 -20.85
CA ASN A 53 -16.05 -18.83 -21.31
C ASN A 53 -16.54 -17.92 -20.16
N PRO A 54 -15.95 -16.71 -20.03
CA PRO A 54 -16.32 -15.76 -18.97
C PRO A 54 -17.81 -15.40 -18.92
N SER A 55 -18.49 -15.35 -20.08
CA SER A 55 -19.91 -14.99 -20.18
C SER A 55 -20.82 -16.03 -19.53
N VAL A 56 -20.46 -17.32 -19.58
CA VAL A 56 -21.20 -18.40 -18.90
C VAL A 56 -21.08 -18.26 -17.39
N HIS A 57 -19.89 -17.93 -16.88
CA HIS A 57 -19.70 -17.68 -15.45
C HIS A 57 -20.51 -16.48 -14.95
N GLN A 58 -20.60 -15.40 -15.73
CA GLN A 58 -21.43 -14.24 -15.38
C GLN A 58 -22.92 -14.59 -15.34
N LYS A 59 -23.42 -15.37 -16.30
CA LYS A 59 -24.81 -15.88 -16.28
C LYS A 59 -25.08 -16.76 -15.06
N ALA A 60 -24.12 -17.61 -14.67
CA ALA A 60 -24.22 -18.43 -13.47
C ALA A 60 -24.37 -17.56 -12.21
N GLU A 61 -23.52 -16.54 -12.07
CA GLU A 61 -23.59 -15.57 -10.97
C GLU A 61 -24.97 -14.89 -10.89
N GLU A 62 -25.52 -14.44 -12.02
CA GLU A 62 -26.83 -13.81 -12.07
C GLU A 62 -27.97 -14.78 -11.72
N MET A 63 -27.96 -15.97 -12.32
CA MET A 63 -29.01 -16.97 -12.14
C MET A 63 -29.04 -17.50 -10.70
N PHE A 64 -27.91 -18.00 -10.22
CA PHE A 64 -27.85 -18.65 -8.91
C PHE A 64 -27.96 -17.68 -7.75
N ARG A 65 -27.62 -16.40 -7.96
CA ARG A 65 -27.95 -15.35 -6.99
C ARG A 65 -29.45 -15.16 -6.82
N ARG A 66 -30.22 -15.18 -7.91
CA ARG A 66 -31.67 -15.04 -7.85
C ARG A 66 -32.33 -16.22 -7.14
N THR A 67 -31.77 -17.41 -7.24
CA THR A 67 -32.33 -18.63 -6.64
C THR A 67 -31.75 -18.97 -5.27
N GLY A 68 -30.65 -18.33 -4.87
CA GLY A 68 -29.94 -18.66 -3.63
C GLY A 68 -29.22 -20.02 -3.67
N THR A 69 -29.02 -20.59 -4.85
CA THR A 69 -28.42 -21.92 -5.03
C THR A 69 -26.89 -21.83 -4.98
N PRO A 70 -26.19 -22.58 -4.11
CA PRO A 70 -24.74 -22.64 -4.17
C PRO A 70 -24.29 -23.32 -5.46
N TRP A 71 -23.17 -22.89 -6.02
CA TRP A 71 -22.67 -23.47 -7.25
C TRP A 71 -21.14 -23.55 -7.29
N LEU A 72 -20.63 -24.54 -8.01
CA LEU A 72 -19.21 -24.80 -8.22
C LEU A 72 -18.93 -24.80 -9.72
N ARG A 73 -17.75 -24.35 -10.12
CA ARG A 73 -17.34 -24.37 -11.54
C ARG A 73 -16.15 -25.26 -11.80
N GLY A 74 -16.07 -25.77 -13.02
CA GLY A 74 -14.94 -26.51 -13.54
C GLY A 74 -14.70 -26.13 -15.00
N PHE A 75 -13.54 -25.60 -15.36
CA PHE A 75 -13.28 -25.23 -16.74
C PHE A 75 -11.82 -25.39 -17.12
N VAL A 76 -11.55 -25.46 -18.43
CA VAL A 76 -10.18 -25.44 -18.97
C VAL A 76 -9.83 -24.03 -19.42
N SER A 77 -8.61 -23.59 -19.15
CA SER A 77 -8.08 -22.29 -19.54
C SER A 77 -6.58 -22.40 -19.81
N PHE A 78 -6.19 -22.28 -21.08
CA PHE A 78 -4.79 -22.28 -21.54
C PHE A 78 -3.97 -23.50 -21.06
N GLY A 79 -4.53 -24.70 -21.20
CA GLY A 79 -3.86 -25.95 -20.78
C GLY A 79 -3.88 -26.20 -19.27
N GLU A 80 -4.62 -25.41 -18.51
CA GLU A 80 -4.91 -25.65 -17.09
C GLU A 80 -6.39 -25.99 -16.88
N GLY A 81 -6.68 -26.96 -16.01
CA GLY A 81 -8.00 -27.19 -15.45
C GLY A 81 -8.18 -26.38 -14.17
N VAL A 82 -9.31 -25.70 -14.04
CA VAL A 82 -9.64 -24.88 -12.88
C VAL A 82 -10.90 -25.42 -12.22
N VAL A 83 -10.82 -25.79 -10.95
CA VAL A 83 -11.98 -26.15 -10.11
C VAL A 83 -12.19 -25.08 -9.05
N GLY A 84 -13.43 -24.61 -8.92
CA GLY A 84 -13.79 -23.60 -7.95
C GLY A 84 -13.78 -22.16 -8.48
N PRO A 85 -14.18 -21.19 -7.66
CA PRO A 85 -14.57 -21.39 -6.26
C PRO A 85 -15.96 -22.01 -6.11
N LEU A 86 -16.24 -22.53 -4.91
CA LEU A 86 -17.60 -22.74 -4.45
C LEU A 86 -18.20 -21.37 -4.15
N VAL A 87 -19.20 -20.97 -4.93
CA VAL A 87 -19.89 -19.70 -4.76
C VAL A 87 -21.14 -19.94 -3.94
N ARG A 88 -21.26 -19.21 -2.83
CA ARG A 88 -22.47 -19.16 -2.00
C ARG A 88 -23.11 -17.78 -2.22
N PRO A 89 -24.29 -17.71 -2.88
CA PRO A 89 -24.97 -16.43 -3.08
C PRO A 89 -25.16 -15.64 -1.78
N GLY A 90 -24.83 -14.35 -1.83
CA GLY A 90 -24.94 -13.47 -0.66
C GLY A 90 -23.72 -13.46 0.26
N THR A 91 -22.66 -14.22 -0.03
CA THR A 91 -21.36 -14.08 0.64
C THR A 91 -20.29 -13.52 -0.30
N PRO A 92 -19.33 -12.72 0.19
CA PRO A 92 -18.18 -12.29 -0.61
C PRO A 92 -17.33 -13.49 -1.07
N GLY A 93 -16.70 -13.40 -2.24
CA GLY A 93 -15.85 -14.46 -2.79
C GLY A 93 -16.46 -15.20 -3.97
N CYS A 94 -17.06 -14.46 -4.91
CA CYS A 94 -17.68 -15.01 -6.11
C CYS A 94 -16.66 -15.47 -7.16
N SER A 95 -17.15 -16.05 -8.27
CA SER A 95 -16.32 -16.49 -9.39
C SER A 95 -15.55 -15.34 -10.03
N GLN A 96 -16.12 -14.13 -10.05
CA GLN A 96 -15.45 -12.95 -10.61
C GLN A 96 -14.31 -12.46 -9.72
N CYS A 97 -14.42 -12.60 -8.39
CA CYS A 97 -13.31 -12.31 -7.48
C CYS A 97 -12.14 -13.26 -7.75
N ALA A 98 -12.41 -14.57 -7.85
CA ALA A 98 -11.37 -15.56 -8.15
C ALA A 98 -10.70 -15.29 -9.51
N ASP A 99 -11.47 -14.97 -10.55
CA ASP A 99 -10.93 -14.63 -11.87
C ASP A 99 -10.10 -13.35 -11.84
N LEU A 100 -10.56 -12.32 -11.12
CA LEU A 100 -9.81 -11.08 -10.94
C LEU A 100 -8.50 -11.33 -10.20
N ARG A 101 -8.51 -12.09 -9.11
CA ARG A 101 -7.29 -12.40 -8.34
C ARG A 101 -6.31 -13.24 -9.17
N ARG A 102 -6.79 -14.20 -9.95
CA ARG A 102 -5.95 -14.98 -10.88
C ARG A 102 -5.36 -14.10 -11.98
N LEU A 103 -6.15 -13.17 -12.52
CA LEU A 103 -5.68 -12.21 -13.51
C LEU A 103 -4.61 -11.29 -12.91
N MET A 104 -4.88 -10.69 -11.75
CA MET A 104 -4.00 -9.72 -11.10
C MET A 104 -2.70 -10.35 -10.59
N ALA A 105 -2.72 -11.61 -10.17
CA ALA A 105 -1.48 -12.30 -9.78
C ALA A 105 -0.62 -12.69 -10.99
N GLY A 106 -1.19 -12.80 -12.20
CA GLY A 106 -0.45 -13.13 -13.42
C GLY A 106 0.51 -12.02 -13.88
N ARG A 107 1.50 -12.36 -14.72
CA ARG A 107 2.40 -11.38 -15.36
C ARG A 107 1.81 -10.79 -16.64
N ASP A 108 1.05 -11.58 -17.40
CA ASP A 108 0.46 -11.21 -18.69
C ASP A 108 -0.95 -10.57 -18.55
N ARG A 109 -1.12 -9.68 -17.57
CA ARG A 109 -2.44 -9.18 -17.13
C ARG A 109 -3.20 -8.45 -18.23
N LYS A 110 -2.49 -7.59 -18.97
CA LYS A 110 -3.09 -6.75 -20.02
C LYS A 110 -3.54 -7.62 -21.19
N GLU A 111 -2.73 -8.59 -21.56
CA GLU A 111 -3.00 -9.58 -22.60
C GLU A 111 -4.20 -10.45 -22.22
N MET A 112 -4.18 -11.01 -21.00
CA MET A 112 -5.24 -11.87 -20.48
C MET A 112 -6.56 -11.13 -20.33
N TRP A 113 -6.54 -9.88 -19.88
CA TRP A 113 -7.72 -9.01 -19.87
C TRP A 113 -8.25 -8.78 -21.28
N GLY A 114 -7.38 -8.45 -22.24
CA GLY A 114 -7.75 -8.28 -23.65
C GLY A 114 -8.38 -9.53 -24.25
N ILE A 115 -7.87 -10.73 -23.92
CA ILE A 115 -8.50 -12.00 -24.32
C ILE A 115 -9.87 -12.16 -23.67
N GLN A 116 -9.99 -11.90 -22.36
CA GLN A 116 -11.26 -12.00 -21.64
C GLN A 116 -12.33 -11.10 -22.26
N GLN A 117 -12.01 -9.86 -22.63
CA GLN A 117 -12.95 -8.94 -23.27
C GLN A 117 -13.38 -9.46 -24.65
N ARG A 118 -12.45 -9.93 -25.49
CA ARG A 118 -12.79 -10.54 -26.78
C ARG A 118 -13.68 -11.77 -26.64
N LEU A 119 -13.43 -12.63 -25.64
CA LEU A 119 -14.27 -13.81 -25.38
C LEU A 119 -15.68 -13.43 -24.86
N LYS A 120 -15.84 -12.28 -24.20
CA LYS A 120 -17.17 -11.78 -23.83
C LYS A 120 -17.97 -11.31 -25.06
N GLU A 121 -17.29 -10.69 -26.02
CA GLU A 121 -17.89 -10.19 -27.27
C GLU A 121 -18.20 -11.32 -28.26
N TYR A 122 -17.26 -12.25 -28.45
CA TYR A 122 -17.40 -13.40 -29.33
C TYR A 122 -17.99 -14.60 -28.58
N ARG A 123 -19.28 -14.90 -28.82
CA ARG A 123 -19.99 -16.05 -28.21
C ARG A 123 -19.56 -17.44 -28.72
N GLY A 124 -18.44 -17.55 -29.43
CA GLY A 124 -17.96 -18.80 -30.02
C GLY A 124 -16.90 -19.47 -29.15
N ILE A 125 -17.11 -20.75 -28.80
CA ILE A 125 -16.09 -21.59 -28.17
C ILE A 125 -15.09 -22.00 -29.25
N GLN A 126 -13.82 -21.63 -29.10
CA GLN A 126 -12.74 -22.29 -29.85
C GLN A 126 -12.26 -23.47 -29.02
N PRO A 127 -12.32 -24.71 -29.52
CA PRO A 127 -11.74 -25.85 -28.82
C PRO A 127 -10.26 -25.59 -28.55
N GLU A 128 -9.84 -25.64 -27.28
CA GLU A 128 -8.42 -25.52 -26.97
C GLU A 128 -7.69 -26.79 -27.45
N GLY A 129 -6.70 -26.65 -28.34
CA GLY A 129 -5.95 -27.78 -28.90
C GLY A 129 -5.05 -28.53 -27.90
N PHE A 130 -5.03 -28.13 -26.62
CA PHE A 130 -4.14 -28.65 -25.57
C PHE A 130 -4.82 -29.52 -24.52
N VAL A 131 -6.04 -29.98 -24.78
CA VAL A 131 -6.84 -30.77 -23.83
C VAL A 131 -6.60 -32.27 -24.02
N SER A 132 -6.13 -32.96 -22.99
CA SER A 132 -6.03 -34.42 -22.97
C SER A 132 -7.21 -35.04 -22.22
N ASN A 133 -7.69 -36.21 -22.67
CA ASN A 133 -8.76 -36.93 -21.98
C ASN A 133 -8.40 -37.23 -20.51
N THR A 134 -7.12 -37.55 -20.25
CA THR A 134 -6.62 -37.77 -18.88
C THR A 134 -6.70 -36.50 -18.04
N GLY A 135 -6.40 -35.34 -18.62
CA GLY A 135 -6.54 -34.05 -17.94
C GLY A 135 -7.99 -33.72 -17.59
N LEU A 136 -8.92 -33.96 -18.52
CA LEU A 136 -10.35 -33.76 -18.26
C LEU A 136 -10.89 -34.74 -17.20
N LEU A 137 -10.42 -35.98 -17.22
CA LEU A 137 -10.77 -36.97 -16.19
C LEU A 137 -10.27 -36.53 -14.80
N GLN A 138 -9.05 -35.99 -14.71
CA GLN A 138 -8.52 -35.45 -13.47
C GLN A 138 -9.33 -34.24 -12.96
N LEU A 139 -9.74 -33.34 -13.86
CA LEU A 139 -10.64 -32.22 -13.55
C LEU A 139 -11.98 -32.73 -12.98
N ALA A 140 -12.59 -33.72 -13.64
CA ALA A 140 -13.85 -34.31 -13.21
C ALA A 140 -13.75 -35.01 -11.84
N TYR A 141 -12.66 -35.74 -11.59
CA TYR A 141 -12.42 -36.35 -10.27
C TYR A 141 -12.27 -35.32 -9.16
N GLN A 142 -11.60 -34.19 -9.42
CA GLN A 142 -11.53 -33.11 -8.44
C GLN A 142 -12.88 -32.44 -8.18
N LEU A 143 -13.69 -32.21 -9.22
CA LEU A 143 -15.07 -31.73 -9.06
C LEU A 143 -15.91 -32.72 -8.24
N ARG A 144 -15.85 -34.02 -8.55
CA ARG A 144 -16.57 -35.06 -7.81
C ARG A 144 -16.17 -35.08 -6.34
N ALA A 145 -14.88 -34.99 -6.04
CA ALA A 145 -14.37 -34.98 -4.68
C ALA A 145 -14.90 -33.77 -3.89
N GLU A 146 -14.93 -32.59 -4.50
CA GLU A 146 -15.49 -31.38 -3.88
C GLU A 146 -17.01 -31.46 -3.70
N VAL A 147 -17.75 -31.92 -4.71
CA VAL A 147 -19.20 -32.14 -4.62
C VAL A 147 -19.54 -33.05 -3.43
N LYS A 148 -18.77 -34.13 -3.27
CA LYS A 148 -18.93 -35.05 -2.15
C LYS A 148 -18.74 -34.34 -0.81
N ARG A 149 -17.65 -33.56 -0.64
CA ARG A 149 -17.41 -32.81 0.60
C ARG A 149 -18.57 -31.85 0.90
N ILE A 150 -18.99 -31.08 -0.10
CA ILE A 150 -20.05 -30.06 0.03
C ILE A 150 -21.37 -30.70 0.48
N LEU A 151 -21.82 -31.76 -0.21
CA LEU A 151 -23.11 -32.39 0.05
C LEU A 151 -23.11 -33.26 1.32
N GLN A 152 -21.94 -33.68 1.80
CA GLN A 152 -21.78 -34.36 3.09
C GLN A 152 -21.69 -33.38 4.27
N GLY A 153 -21.56 -32.08 4.00
CA GLY A 153 -21.37 -31.06 5.03
C GLY A 153 -19.93 -31.00 5.57
N ASP A 154 -18.98 -31.62 4.89
CA ASP A 154 -17.55 -31.53 5.20
C ASP A 154 -16.98 -30.18 4.75
N TYR A 155 -15.78 -29.84 5.23
CA TYR A 155 -15.03 -28.68 4.74
C TYR A 155 -14.68 -28.85 3.26
N ALA A 156 -15.28 -28.01 2.40
CA ALA A 156 -14.98 -27.92 0.98
C ALA A 156 -13.69 -27.12 0.77
N LEU A 157 -12.73 -27.68 0.02
CA LEU A 157 -11.48 -26.97 -0.27
C LEU A 157 -11.75 -25.76 -1.17
N SER A 158 -12.74 -25.87 -2.05
CA SER A 158 -13.20 -24.80 -2.94
C SER A 158 -13.89 -23.62 -2.25
N ASP A 159 -14.11 -23.68 -0.93
CA ASP A 159 -14.63 -22.54 -0.17
C ASP A 159 -13.51 -21.50 0.04
N GLY A 160 -13.55 -20.42 -0.75
CA GLY A 160 -12.50 -19.40 -0.76
C GLY A 160 -11.20 -19.81 -1.47
N GLN A 161 -11.18 -20.94 -2.20
CA GLN A 161 -10.01 -21.39 -2.97
C GLN A 161 -10.37 -21.86 -4.38
N VAL A 162 -9.38 -21.88 -5.24
CA VAL A 162 -9.43 -22.50 -6.56
C VAL A 162 -8.34 -23.56 -6.70
N CYS A 163 -8.68 -24.72 -7.25
CA CYS A 163 -7.70 -25.73 -7.63
C CYS A 163 -7.26 -25.47 -9.06
N ILE A 164 -5.95 -25.42 -9.28
CA ILE A 164 -5.36 -25.29 -10.60
C ILE A 164 -4.62 -26.59 -10.92
N ILE A 165 -4.94 -27.17 -12.08
CA ILE A 165 -4.46 -28.47 -12.53
C ILE A 165 -3.72 -28.25 -13.84
N ASN A 166 -2.42 -28.53 -13.89
CA ASN A 166 -1.71 -28.55 -15.16
C ASN A 166 -2.16 -29.79 -15.95
N LEU A 167 -2.82 -29.62 -17.10
CA LEU A 167 -3.44 -30.75 -17.83
C LEU A 167 -2.43 -31.67 -18.54
N LYS A 168 -1.16 -31.27 -18.60
CA LYS A 168 -0.06 -32.06 -19.15
C LYS A 168 0.64 -32.90 -18.09
N THR A 169 0.88 -32.34 -16.90
CA THR A 169 1.61 -33.02 -15.80
C THR A 169 0.69 -33.58 -14.72
N LEU A 170 -0.59 -33.20 -14.72
CA LEU A 170 -1.60 -33.48 -13.70
C LEU A 170 -1.27 -32.94 -12.30
N SER A 171 -0.21 -32.11 -12.17
CA SER A 171 0.10 -31.43 -10.92
C SER A 171 -1.05 -30.49 -10.55
N SER A 172 -1.58 -30.66 -9.34
CA SER A 172 -2.73 -29.93 -8.84
C SER A 172 -2.35 -29.16 -7.57
N SER A 173 -2.77 -27.91 -7.45
CA SER A 173 -2.54 -27.08 -6.27
C SER A 173 -3.77 -26.22 -5.96
N TRP A 174 -4.04 -26.04 -4.67
CA TRP A 174 -5.13 -25.20 -4.18
C TRP A 174 -4.60 -23.83 -3.79
N HIS A 175 -5.28 -22.79 -4.26
CA HIS A 175 -4.89 -21.39 -4.13
C HIS A 175 -6.01 -20.60 -3.48
N SER A 176 -5.73 -19.99 -2.33
CA SER A 176 -6.70 -19.16 -1.60
C SER A 176 -6.75 -17.78 -2.21
N PHE A 177 -7.94 -17.25 -2.43
CA PHE A 177 -8.10 -15.89 -2.95
C PHE A 177 -8.94 -15.06 -1.99
N LEU A 178 -8.63 -13.77 -1.91
CA LEU A 178 -9.42 -12.83 -1.13
C LEU A 178 -10.56 -12.27 -1.99
N PRO A 179 -11.80 -12.15 -1.46
CA PRO A 179 -12.86 -11.42 -2.14
C PRO A 179 -12.38 -10.02 -2.54
N ASP A 180 -12.80 -9.55 -3.71
CA ASP A 180 -12.54 -8.19 -4.14
C ASP A 180 -13.60 -7.25 -3.53
N PRO A 181 -13.21 -6.25 -2.72
CA PRO A 181 -14.16 -5.38 -2.02
C PRO A 181 -14.99 -4.55 -2.98
N VAL A 182 -14.49 -4.23 -4.18
CA VAL A 182 -15.21 -3.44 -5.19
C VAL A 182 -15.91 -4.30 -6.24
N CYS A 183 -16.03 -5.60 -5.99
CA CYS A 183 -16.61 -6.54 -6.95
C CYS A 183 -18.08 -6.18 -7.31
N PRO A 184 -18.44 -6.03 -8.59
CA PRO A 184 -19.81 -5.69 -9.00
C PRO A 184 -20.84 -6.80 -8.72
N ILE A 185 -20.36 -8.00 -8.37
CA ILE A 185 -21.18 -9.20 -8.16
C ILE A 185 -21.44 -9.44 -6.68
N CYS A 186 -20.42 -9.43 -5.83
CA CYS A 186 -20.56 -9.80 -4.42
C CYS A 186 -20.02 -8.76 -3.43
N SER A 187 -19.71 -7.53 -3.86
CA SER A 187 -19.31 -6.47 -2.93
C SER A 187 -20.40 -6.23 -1.89
N GLN A 188 -19.96 -6.03 -0.65
CA GLN A 188 -20.80 -5.67 0.49
C GLN A 188 -20.27 -4.42 1.21
N LEU A 189 -19.53 -3.56 0.49
CA LEU A 189 -19.01 -2.35 1.10
C LEU A 189 -20.14 -1.49 1.65
N PRO A 190 -19.97 -0.84 2.80
CA PRO A 190 -20.90 0.19 3.24
C PRO A 190 -20.70 1.46 2.41
N ASP A 191 -21.73 2.30 2.36
CA ASP A 191 -21.55 3.69 1.91
C ASP A 191 -20.76 4.47 2.95
N ASP A 192 -19.90 5.38 2.49
CA ASP A 192 -19.18 6.29 3.38
C ASP A 192 -20.17 7.25 4.07
N SER A 193 -19.98 7.48 5.37
CA SER A 193 -20.92 8.23 6.20
C SER A 193 -20.20 9.03 7.29
N GLU A 194 -20.89 10.06 7.78
CA GLU A 194 -20.39 10.90 8.87
C GLU A 194 -20.20 10.07 10.15
N GLU A 195 -21.17 9.20 10.46
CA GLU A 195 -21.19 8.37 11.66
C GLU A 195 -20.03 7.37 11.68
N ALA A 196 -19.74 6.72 10.55
CA ALA A 196 -18.64 5.76 10.44
C ALA A 196 -17.26 6.41 10.55
N ALA A 197 -17.14 7.70 10.27
CA ALA A 197 -15.89 8.46 10.42
C ALA A 197 -15.68 9.03 11.83
N ARG A 198 -16.56 8.76 12.79
CA ARG A 198 -16.33 9.13 14.20
C ARG A 198 -15.31 8.19 14.82
N ILE A 199 -14.16 8.74 15.22
CA ILE A 199 -13.14 7.99 15.94
C ILE A 199 -13.26 8.31 17.42
N SER A 200 -13.36 7.25 18.23
CA SER A 200 -13.22 7.31 19.68
C SER A 200 -12.09 6.37 20.05
N LEU A 201 -10.97 6.93 20.51
CA LEU A 201 -9.78 6.16 20.84
C LEU A 201 -10.10 5.10 21.89
N GLN A 202 -9.68 3.87 21.64
CA GLN A 202 -9.80 2.71 22.51
C GLN A 202 -8.44 2.36 23.13
N PRO A 203 -8.41 1.67 24.29
CA PRO A 203 -7.15 1.15 24.84
C PRO A 203 -6.44 0.23 23.84
N SER A 204 -5.15 0.46 23.64
CA SER A 204 -4.29 -0.30 22.72
C SER A 204 -2.97 -0.67 23.42
N PRO A 205 -2.99 -1.66 24.35
CA PRO A 205 -1.83 -2.05 25.12
C PRO A 205 -0.65 -2.45 24.24
N LYS A 206 0.55 -2.01 24.63
CA LYS A 206 1.79 -2.39 23.97
C LYS A 206 2.18 -3.82 24.37
N ILE A 207 2.88 -4.52 23.49
CA ILE A 207 3.44 -5.87 23.77
C ILE A 207 4.38 -5.83 24.99
N SER A 208 5.11 -4.72 25.14
CA SER A 208 5.98 -4.45 26.29
C SER A 208 6.10 -2.93 26.49
N PRO A 209 6.55 -2.46 27.67
CA PRO A 209 6.70 -1.03 27.95
C PRO A 209 7.60 -0.27 26.97
N ASP A 210 8.60 -0.95 26.38
CA ASP A 210 9.53 -0.36 25.41
C ASP A 210 9.13 -0.63 23.95
N SER A 211 8.01 -1.34 23.73
CA SER A 211 7.42 -1.56 22.39
C SER A 211 6.50 -0.41 22.02
N TYR A 212 6.41 -0.11 20.72
CA TYR A 212 5.39 0.77 20.15
C TYR A 212 4.48 0.01 19.17
N ARG A 213 4.50 -1.33 19.30
CA ARG A 213 3.65 -2.27 18.59
C ARG A 213 2.68 -2.91 19.56
N CYS A 214 1.43 -3.08 19.13
CA CYS A 214 0.38 -3.72 19.91
C CYS A 214 0.23 -5.21 19.58
N ARG A 215 0.77 -5.66 18.44
CA ARG A 215 0.77 -7.07 18.01
C ARG A 215 2.15 -7.52 17.54
N SER A 216 2.52 -8.74 17.87
CA SER A 216 3.85 -9.25 17.54
C SER A 216 3.92 -9.75 16.10
N LEU A 217 5.10 -9.64 15.48
CA LEU A 217 5.32 -10.21 14.15
C LEU A 217 5.24 -11.74 14.15
N GLU A 218 5.54 -12.41 15.27
CA GLU A 218 5.36 -13.86 15.42
C GLU A 218 3.88 -14.26 15.29
N GLU A 219 2.98 -13.47 15.86
CA GLU A 219 1.54 -13.66 15.70
C GLU A 219 1.12 -13.45 14.25
N LEU A 220 1.56 -12.35 13.64
CA LEU A 220 1.21 -11.98 12.27
C LEU A 220 1.79 -12.95 11.22
N ASN A 221 2.98 -13.53 11.45
CA ASN A 221 3.63 -14.49 10.55
C ASN A 221 2.72 -15.69 10.23
N LYS A 222 1.82 -16.07 11.15
CA LYS A 222 0.87 -17.18 10.96
C LYS A 222 -0.15 -16.92 9.86
N VAL A 223 -0.38 -15.66 9.49
CA VAL A 223 -1.42 -15.25 8.53
C VAL A 223 -0.86 -14.48 7.34
N LEU A 224 0.17 -13.63 7.50
CA LEU A 224 0.58 -12.68 6.46
C LEU A 224 0.95 -13.36 5.13
N THR A 225 1.93 -14.27 5.14
CA THR A 225 2.35 -14.97 3.93
C THR A 225 1.24 -15.86 3.37
N LYS A 226 0.52 -16.57 4.25
CA LYS A 226 -0.53 -17.51 3.87
C LYS A 226 -1.72 -16.84 3.16
N ASP A 227 -2.15 -15.69 3.67
CA ASP A 227 -3.40 -15.05 3.24
C ASP A 227 -3.19 -14.03 2.11
N TYR A 228 -1.99 -13.45 1.99
CA TYR A 228 -1.75 -12.33 1.08
C TYR A 228 -0.76 -12.62 -0.05
N LEU A 229 0.20 -13.53 0.15
CA LEU A 229 1.28 -13.80 -0.82
C LEU A 229 1.06 -15.12 -1.56
N ASP A 230 0.64 -15.05 -2.82
CA ASP A 230 0.54 -16.19 -3.73
C ASP A 230 0.68 -15.75 -5.19
N HIS A 231 1.65 -16.34 -5.90
CA HIS A 231 1.89 -16.09 -7.31
C HIS A 231 0.72 -16.43 -8.26
N ARG A 232 -0.29 -17.19 -7.81
CA ARG A 232 -1.44 -17.54 -8.63
C ARG A 232 -2.68 -16.71 -8.35
N THR A 233 -2.92 -16.30 -7.10
CA THR A 233 -4.17 -15.63 -6.69
C THR A 233 -4.01 -14.63 -5.55
N GLY A 234 -2.79 -14.39 -5.09
CA GLY A 234 -2.51 -13.50 -3.97
C GLY A 234 -2.81 -12.04 -4.27
N LEU A 235 -3.03 -11.26 -3.21
CA LEU A 235 -2.96 -9.80 -3.30
C LEU A 235 -1.56 -9.35 -3.72
N LEU A 236 -0.56 -10.07 -3.22
CA LEU A 236 0.86 -9.94 -3.54
C LEU A 236 1.26 -11.23 -4.26
N ASN A 237 2.01 -11.13 -5.36
CA ASN A 237 2.22 -12.27 -6.28
C ASN A 237 3.68 -12.70 -6.44
N GLY A 238 4.61 -12.07 -5.73
CA GLY A 238 6.01 -12.40 -5.82
C GLY A 238 6.83 -11.75 -4.73
N LYS A 239 7.97 -12.35 -4.41
CA LYS A 239 8.97 -11.79 -3.52
C LYS A 239 10.36 -11.95 -4.11
N MET A 240 11.25 -11.04 -3.75
CA MET A 240 12.66 -11.06 -4.13
C MET A 240 13.49 -10.72 -2.91
N VAL A 241 14.50 -11.55 -2.64
CA VAL A 241 15.48 -11.29 -1.57
C VAL A 241 16.68 -10.60 -2.20
N ASN A 242 17.02 -9.41 -1.70
CA ASN A 242 18.20 -8.70 -2.13
C ASN A 242 19.35 -8.95 -1.14
N LEU A 243 20.42 -9.57 -1.64
CA LEU A 243 21.59 -9.97 -0.84
C LEU A 243 22.72 -8.92 -0.88
N VAL A 244 22.53 -7.82 -1.61
CA VAL A 244 23.55 -6.77 -1.82
C VAL A 244 23.63 -5.75 -0.67
N PRO A 245 22.51 -5.22 -0.13
CA PRO A 245 22.54 -4.27 0.98
C PRO A 245 23.20 -4.85 2.23
N PRO A 246 23.73 -3.98 3.13
CA PRO A 246 24.35 -4.43 4.39
C PRO A 246 23.33 -5.00 5.41
N PHE A 247 22.03 -4.88 5.14
CA PHE A 247 20.94 -5.40 5.98
C PHE A 247 20.01 -6.27 5.14
N ALA A 248 19.18 -7.06 5.81
CA ALA A 248 18.25 -7.94 5.13
C ALA A 248 17.19 -7.11 4.40
N ASP A 249 17.19 -7.17 3.08
CA ASP A 249 16.23 -6.48 2.21
C ASP A 249 15.41 -7.52 1.45
N VAL A 250 14.09 -7.44 1.59
CA VAL A 250 13.13 -8.24 0.83
C VAL A 250 12.14 -7.30 0.17
N SER A 251 11.97 -7.45 -1.14
CA SER A 251 10.90 -6.78 -1.88
C SER A 251 9.75 -7.74 -2.15
N VAL A 252 8.52 -7.25 -2.04
CA VAL A 252 7.29 -7.97 -2.37
C VAL A 252 6.54 -7.20 -3.43
N ASN A 253 5.98 -7.91 -4.41
CA ASN A 253 5.31 -7.27 -5.52
C ASN A 253 3.80 -7.11 -5.25
N LEU A 254 3.32 -5.87 -5.28
CA LEU A 254 1.92 -5.51 -5.39
C LEU A 254 1.56 -5.32 -6.87
N PRO A 255 0.89 -6.29 -7.51
CA PRO A 255 0.47 -6.15 -8.89
C PRO A 255 -0.64 -5.11 -9.04
N LEU A 256 -0.40 -4.10 -9.85
CA LEU A 256 -1.41 -3.16 -10.33
C LEU A 256 -1.73 -3.45 -11.80
N PHE A 257 -2.82 -2.85 -12.29
CA PHE A 257 -3.25 -3.09 -13.68
C PHE A 257 -2.26 -2.47 -14.68
N ASP A 258 -1.79 -1.26 -14.41
CA ASP A 258 -0.91 -0.51 -15.30
C ASP A 258 0.58 -0.84 -15.12
N GLY A 259 0.96 -1.44 -13.99
CA GLY A 259 2.33 -1.79 -13.65
C GLY A 259 2.43 -2.62 -12.37
N ASP A 260 3.65 -2.86 -11.92
CA ASP A 260 3.97 -3.53 -10.67
C ASP A 260 4.48 -2.46 -9.68
N GLU A 261 4.00 -2.50 -8.43
CA GLU A 261 4.52 -1.67 -7.34
C GLU A 261 5.30 -2.55 -6.37
N GLY A 262 6.61 -2.32 -6.26
CA GLY A 262 7.46 -3.02 -5.31
C GLY A 262 7.36 -2.38 -3.92
N THR A 263 7.03 -3.19 -2.92
CA THR A 263 7.15 -2.81 -1.51
C THR A 263 8.34 -3.50 -0.88
N ALA A 264 8.89 -2.95 0.19
CA ALA A 264 10.16 -3.41 0.76
C ALA A 264 10.11 -3.53 2.27
N GLY A 265 10.89 -4.47 2.80
CA GLY A 265 11.14 -4.58 4.22
C GLY A 265 12.63 -4.64 4.46
N ARG A 266 13.11 -3.82 5.40
CA ARG A 266 14.52 -3.67 5.72
C ARG A 266 14.74 -3.82 7.21
N THR A 267 15.42 -4.89 7.59
CA THR A 267 15.66 -5.25 9.00
C THR A 267 16.95 -6.04 9.14
N ASN A 268 17.22 -6.57 10.33
CA ASN A 268 18.32 -7.51 10.57
C ASN A 268 18.00 -8.98 10.17
N SER A 269 16.80 -9.28 9.67
CA SER A 269 16.38 -10.65 9.33
C SER A 269 15.54 -10.70 8.05
N TYR A 270 15.88 -11.60 7.11
CA TYR A 270 15.11 -11.77 5.87
C TYR A 270 13.66 -12.19 6.12
N GLU A 271 13.40 -12.99 7.15
CA GLU A 271 12.03 -13.38 7.52
C GLU A 271 11.23 -12.15 7.97
N VAL A 272 11.79 -11.32 8.84
CA VAL A 272 11.12 -10.11 9.35
C VAL A 272 10.96 -9.07 8.24
N SER A 273 11.94 -8.95 7.35
CA SER A 273 11.88 -8.10 6.16
C SER A 273 10.78 -8.54 5.20
N GLU A 274 10.59 -9.83 4.96
CA GLU A 274 9.47 -10.33 4.14
C GLU A 274 8.11 -9.93 4.73
N LEU A 275 7.93 -10.09 6.05
CA LEU A 275 6.69 -9.72 6.72
C LEU A 275 6.44 -8.20 6.66
N THR A 276 7.48 -7.39 6.84
CA THR A 276 7.40 -5.93 6.72
C THR A 276 7.02 -5.51 5.31
N ALA A 277 7.62 -6.12 4.28
CA ALA A 277 7.30 -5.86 2.88
C ALA A 277 5.85 -6.21 2.53
N ILE A 278 5.31 -7.30 3.10
CA ILE A 278 3.89 -7.64 2.97
C ILE A 278 3.01 -6.57 3.61
N LEU A 279 3.34 -6.13 4.83
CA LEU A 279 2.57 -5.09 5.53
C LEU A 279 2.55 -3.77 4.77
N GLU A 280 3.70 -3.33 4.23
CA GLU A 280 3.76 -2.16 3.35
C GLU A 280 2.90 -2.39 2.09
N GLY A 281 2.98 -3.57 1.46
CA GLY A 281 2.13 -3.92 0.32
C GLY A 281 0.63 -3.79 0.58
N LEU A 282 0.19 -4.17 1.79
CA LEU A 282 -1.19 -4.03 2.22
C LEU A 282 -1.59 -2.57 2.50
N GLU A 283 -0.68 -1.78 3.07
CA GLU A 283 -0.86 -0.34 3.25
C GLU A 283 -1.02 0.36 1.89
N ARG A 284 -0.11 0.11 0.95
CA ARG A 284 -0.19 0.62 -0.43
C ARG A 284 -1.51 0.22 -1.10
N TYR A 285 -1.92 -1.05 -0.96
CA TYR A 285 -3.19 -1.54 -1.50
C TYR A 285 -4.41 -0.73 -1.01
N CYS A 286 -4.42 -0.35 0.28
CA CYS A 286 -5.49 0.45 0.89
C CYS A 286 -5.39 1.94 0.53
N GLY A 287 -4.17 2.45 0.36
CA GLY A 287 -3.91 3.86 0.08
C GLY A 287 -4.22 4.32 -1.34
N LEU A 288 -4.30 3.39 -2.30
CA LEU A 288 -4.48 3.71 -3.73
C LEU A 288 -5.92 4.10 -4.11
N GLU A 289 -6.94 3.49 -3.49
CA GLU A 289 -8.35 3.77 -3.78
C GLU A 289 -9.28 3.37 -2.61
N PRO A 290 -10.51 3.92 -2.52
CA PRO A 290 -11.47 3.55 -1.48
C PRO A 290 -11.89 2.08 -1.55
N ARG A 291 -11.34 1.26 -0.64
CA ARG A 291 -11.64 -0.18 -0.54
C ARG A 291 -12.38 -0.59 0.72
N GLY A 292 -12.41 0.25 1.75
CA GLY A 292 -13.16 0.01 2.98
C GLY A 292 -14.62 0.49 2.92
N LYS A 293 -14.93 1.39 1.98
CA LYS A 293 -16.21 2.11 1.89
C LYS A 293 -16.44 2.68 0.49
N ARG A 294 -17.70 2.86 0.10
CA ARG A 294 -18.07 3.51 -1.17
C ARG A 294 -18.15 5.02 -1.01
N THR A 295 -17.42 5.75 -1.83
CA THR A 295 -17.56 7.20 -1.94
C THR A 295 -18.93 7.57 -2.50
N VAL A 296 -19.69 8.36 -1.75
CA VAL A 296 -21.05 8.80 -2.13
C VAL A 296 -21.21 10.32 -2.20
N VAL A 297 -20.19 11.09 -1.80
CA VAL A 297 -20.26 12.56 -1.80
C VAL A 297 -19.50 13.12 -3.00
N PHE A 298 -20.24 13.58 -4.01
CA PHE A 298 -19.71 14.32 -5.16
C PHE A 298 -20.26 15.75 -5.17
N ASN A 299 -19.45 16.74 -4.79
CA ASN A 299 -19.89 18.13 -4.68
C ASN A 299 -18.73 19.13 -4.77
N SER A 300 -19.03 20.42 -4.90
CA SER A 300 -18.04 21.50 -4.89
C SER A 300 -17.69 21.90 -3.46
N PHE A 301 -16.46 22.39 -3.24
CA PHE A 301 -16.06 22.90 -1.92
C PHE A 301 -16.94 24.06 -1.48
N ARG A 302 -17.38 24.92 -2.42
CA ARG A 302 -18.30 26.03 -2.14
C ARG A 302 -19.53 25.60 -1.36
N ASN A 303 -20.11 24.45 -1.71
CA ASN A 303 -21.29 23.90 -1.05
C ASN A 303 -20.96 23.17 0.26
N LEU A 304 -19.71 22.76 0.46
CA LEU A 304 -19.27 21.93 1.59
C LEU A 304 -18.42 22.69 2.63
N GLN A 305 -18.09 23.96 2.40
CA GLN A 305 -17.09 24.75 3.13
C GLN A 305 -17.17 24.68 4.67
N ASN A 306 -18.37 24.52 5.24
CA ASN A 306 -18.57 24.47 6.70
C ASN A 306 -18.26 23.10 7.32
N LYS A 307 -18.10 22.07 6.51
CA LYS A 307 -17.94 20.68 6.95
C LYS A 307 -16.81 19.94 6.22
N ALA A 308 -15.97 20.67 5.49
CA ALA A 308 -14.93 20.10 4.66
C ALA A 308 -13.58 20.77 4.92
N LEU A 309 -12.50 19.99 4.82
CA LEU A 309 -11.14 20.49 4.77
C LEU A 309 -10.99 21.45 3.58
N ASN A 310 -10.54 22.69 3.85
CA ASN A 310 -10.19 23.62 2.79
C ASN A 310 -8.95 23.11 2.03
N PRO A 311 -9.06 22.78 0.73
CA PRO A 311 -7.96 22.21 -0.04
C PRO A 311 -6.73 23.13 -0.19
N MET A 312 -6.87 24.43 0.07
CA MET A 312 -5.73 25.35 0.05
C MET A 312 -4.81 25.19 1.29
N LYS A 313 -5.32 24.63 2.39
CA LYS A 313 -4.55 24.47 3.64
C LYS A 313 -3.51 23.35 3.60
N VAL A 314 -3.54 22.48 2.60
CA VAL A 314 -2.58 21.36 2.47
C VAL A 314 -1.35 21.73 1.62
N GLY A 315 -1.21 23.01 1.24
CA GLY A 315 -0.15 23.46 0.36
C GLY A 315 -0.37 23.06 -1.09
N VAL A 316 -0.24 24.01 -1.99
CA VAL A 316 -0.53 23.82 -3.43
C VAL A 316 0.70 24.13 -4.29
N HIS A 317 0.59 23.84 -5.57
CA HIS A 317 1.59 24.27 -6.54
C HIS A 317 1.52 25.79 -6.73
N ALA A 318 2.66 26.42 -7.05
CA ALA A 318 2.73 27.83 -7.39
C ALA A 318 1.95 28.14 -8.68
N GLU A 319 1.39 29.35 -8.78
CA GLU A 319 0.58 29.78 -9.93
C GLU A 319 1.32 29.62 -11.27
N GLY A 320 2.63 29.87 -11.28
CA GLY A 320 3.48 29.70 -12.45
C GLY A 320 3.62 28.24 -12.92
N GLN A 321 3.51 27.25 -12.02
CA GLN A 321 3.56 25.83 -12.37
C GLN A 321 2.30 25.41 -13.13
N TYR A 322 1.12 25.79 -12.64
CA TYR A 322 -0.16 25.49 -13.28
C TYR A 322 -0.29 26.05 -14.71
N LYS A 323 0.40 27.16 -15.01
CA LYS A 323 0.41 27.78 -16.36
C LYS A 323 1.36 27.09 -17.34
N ARG A 324 2.20 26.14 -16.90
CA ARG A 324 3.14 25.43 -17.79
C ARG A 324 2.40 24.47 -18.71
N HIS A 325 2.78 24.46 -19.97
CA HIS A 325 2.25 23.51 -20.94
C HIS A 325 2.56 22.07 -20.50
N GLY A 326 1.53 21.21 -20.45
CA GLY A 326 1.67 19.80 -20.07
C GLY A 326 1.76 19.55 -18.56
N PHE A 327 1.57 20.56 -17.70
CA PHE A 327 1.51 20.34 -16.26
C PHE A 327 0.28 19.47 -15.90
N PRO A 328 0.44 18.41 -15.08
CA PRO A 328 -0.60 17.40 -14.88
C PRO A 328 -1.79 17.86 -14.01
N TYR A 329 -1.66 18.99 -13.32
CA TYR A 329 -2.66 19.50 -12.37
C TYR A 329 -3.23 20.85 -12.78
N GLN A 330 -4.40 21.18 -12.23
CA GLN A 330 -5.06 22.48 -12.44
C GLN A 330 -5.20 23.24 -11.12
N PRO A 331 -5.25 24.58 -11.13
CA PRO A 331 -5.51 25.34 -9.92
C PRO A 331 -6.81 24.87 -9.25
N PHE A 332 -6.82 24.81 -7.92
CA PHE A 332 -8.02 24.47 -7.18
C PHE A 332 -9.14 25.49 -7.49
N ASN A 333 -10.31 24.97 -7.88
CA ASN A 333 -11.50 25.77 -8.14
C ASN A 333 -12.59 25.35 -7.15
N PRO A 334 -13.03 26.25 -6.24
CA PRO A 334 -14.02 25.92 -5.22
C PRO A 334 -15.41 25.58 -5.78
N GLU A 335 -15.71 25.97 -7.03
CA GLU A 335 -16.97 25.67 -7.72
C GLU A 335 -16.94 24.33 -8.45
N ARG A 336 -15.76 23.76 -8.70
CA ARG A 336 -15.63 22.49 -9.42
C ARG A 336 -16.01 21.34 -8.48
N PRO A 337 -16.98 20.49 -8.85
CA PRO A 337 -17.30 19.32 -8.04
C PRO A 337 -16.20 18.26 -8.12
N MET A 338 -15.97 17.57 -7.00
CA MET A 338 -15.05 16.44 -6.86
C MET A 338 -15.59 15.43 -5.86
N ASN A 339 -14.94 14.27 -5.78
CA ASN A 339 -15.22 13.25 -4.75
C ASN A 339 -14.70 13.70 -3.39
N TRP A 340 -15.50 13.46 -2.35
CA TRP A 340 -15.15 13.70 -0.95
C TRP A 340 -15.43 12.44 -0.14
N VAL A 341 -14.55 12.18 0.83
CA VAL A 341 -14.69 11.09 1.80
C VAL A 341 -14.71 11.65 3.20
N TRP A 342 -15.37 10.96 4.12
CA TRP A 342 -15.38 11.35 5.53
C TRP A 342 -14.10 10.91 6.24
N GLY A 343 -13.53 11.85 7.00
CA GLY A 343 -12.46 11.63 7.97
C GLY A 343 -12.80 12.26 9.31
N HIS A 344 -11.98 12.02 10.33
CA HIS A 344 -12.12 12.55 11.68
C HIS A 344 -11.11 13.67 11.93
N SER A 345 -11.57 14.86 12.32
CA SER A 345 -10.70 15.94 12.79
C SER A 345 -10.55 15.84 14.32
N PHE A 346 -9.32 15.70 14.81
CA PHE A 346 -9.04 15.71 16.25
C PHE A 346 -8.98 17.11 16.85
N LEU A 347 -8.79 18.16 16.03
CA LEU A 347 -8.89 19.55 16.49
C LEU A 347 -10.34 19.99 16.63
N GLU A 348 -11.20 19.67 15.66
CA GLU A 348 -12.63 20.00 15.68
C GLU A 348 -13.49 18.97 16.42
N GLU A 349 -12.89 17.83 16.81
CA GLU A 349 -13.51 16.70 17.52
C GLU A 349 -14.77 16.17 16.82
N ARG A 350 -14.74 16.12 15.49
CA ARG A 350 -15.90 15.72 14.68
C ARG A 350 -15.47 15.19 13.31
N PRO A 351 -16.36 14.45 12.63
CA PRO A 351 -16.15 14.11 11.23
C PRO A 351 -16.20 15.34 10.31
N ILE A 352 -15.33 15.34 9.31
CA ILE A 352 -15.25 16.32 8.24
C ILE A 352 -15.05 15.63 6.88
N LEU A 353 -15.42 16.31 5.81
CA LEU A 353 -15.16 15.86 4.45
C LEU A 353 -13.74 16.24 4.01
N VAL A 354 -13.04 15.27 3.44
CA VAL A 354 -11.70 15.39 2.88
C VAL A 354 -11.79 15.10 1.37
N PRO A 355 -11.14 15.87 0.49
CA PRO A 355 -11.05 15.51 -0.92
C PRO A 355 -10.51 14.08 -1.07
N GLU A 356 -11.19 13.24 -1.84
CA GLU A 356 -10.78 11.84 -2.04
C GLU A 356 -9.33 11.74 -2.55
N LEU A 357 -8.92 12.67 -3.42
CA LEU A 357 -7.54 12.81 -3.93
C LEU A 357 -6.49 12.93 -2.82
N LEU A 358 -6.81 13.55 -1.70
CA LEU A 358 -5.89 13.71 -0.56
C LEU A 358 -5.92 12.49 0.37
N ALA A 359 -7.06 11.80 0.40
CA ALA A 359 -7.26 10.62 1.24
C ALA A 359 -6.72 9.34 0.60
N TYR A 360 -6.74 9.25 -0.74
CA TYR A 360 -6.26 8.09 -1.50
C TYR A 360 -5.38 8.60 -2.63
N TYR A 361 -4.09 8.27 -2.56
CA TYR A 361 -3.14 8.72 -3.56
C TYR A 361 -3.28 7.83 -4.79
N SER A 362 -3.83 8.36 -5.87
CA SER A 362 -3.91 7.60 -7.12
C SER A 362 -2.67 7.84 -7.96
N LEU A 363 -2.11 6.77 -8.51
CA LEU A 363 -1.13 6.81 -9.60
C LEU A 363 -1.70 7.44 -10.90
N GLY A 364 -2.99 7.81 -10.92
CA GLY A 364 -3.71 8.14 -12.13
C GLY A 364 -4.88 9.10 -11.98
N CYS A 365 -4.85 10.08 -11.05
CA CYS A 365 -5.77 11.22 -11.09
C CYS A 365 -5.48 12.14 -12.29
N GLY A 366 -5.52 11.60 -13.52
CA GLY A 366 -5.12 12.28 -14.74
C GLY A 366 -5.81 13.64 -14.89
N GLN A 367 -5.07 14.66 -15.31
CA GLN A 367 -5.48 16.01 -15.76
C GLN A 367 -6.55 16.78 -14.93
N ARG A 368 -7.03 16.26 -13.79
CA ARG A 368 -8.19 16.78 -13.06
C ARG A 368 -7.94 17.01 -11.57
N GLY A 369 -6.83 16.51 -11.00
CA GLY A 369 -6.41 16.84 -9.65
C GLY A 369 -5.88 18.28 -9.53
N PHE A 370 -5.81 18.79 -8.30
CA PHE A 370 -5.24 20.13 -8.03
C PHE A 370 -3.85 20.09 -7.41
N VAL A 371 -3.41 18.94 -6.88
CA VAL A 371 -2.09 18.72 -6.31
C VAL A 371 -1.57 17.33 -6.62
N TYR A 372 -0.24 17.16 -6.53
CA TYR A 372 0.44 15.86 -6.51
C TYR A 372 0.39 15.33 -5.09
N GLU A 373 -0.15 14.13 -4.89
CA GLU A 373 -0.27 13.49 -3.58
C GLU A 373 0.44 12.13 -3.59
N THR A 374 1.00 11.74 -2.44
CA THR A 374 1.78 10.51 -2.26
C THR A 374 1.21 9.66 -1.13
N SER A 375 1.86 8.54 -0.81
CA SER A 375 1.55 7.74 0.36
C SER A 375 1.79 8.46 1.68
N ASN A 376 2.42 9.65 1.71
CA ASN A 376 2.77 10.37 2.94
C ASN A 376 1.67 10.36 4.02
N GLY A 377 1.92 9.70 5.15
CA GLY A 377 0.96 9.59 6.26
C GLY A 377 -0.05 8.45 6.13
N CYS A 378 0.07 7.61 5.11
CA CYS A 378 -0.54 6.28 5.10
C CYS A 378 0.19 5.40 6.11
N ALA A 379 -0.54 4.62 6.91
CA ALA A 379 0.09 3.71 7.85
C ALA A 379 -0.83 2.56 8.21
N LEU A 380 -0.21 1.41 8.50
CA LEU A 380 -0.86 0.20 8.95
C LEU A 380 -0.46 -0.14 10.40
N GLY A 381 -1.44 -0.55 11.21
CA GLY A 381 -1.24 -0.92 12.61
C GLY A 381 -2.03 -2.15 13.05
N GLY A 382 -1.64 -2.72 14.19
CA GLY A 382 -2.39 -3.79 14.87
C GLY A 382 -3.66 -3.31 15.59
N SER A 383 -3.83 -1.99 15.68
CA SER A 383 -5.02 -1.27 16.13
C SER A 383 -5.18 0.01 15.30
N LEU A 384 -6.33 0.67 15.43
CA LEU A 384 -6.56 1.97 14.79
C LEU A 384 -5.60 3.03 15.37
N GLU A 385 -5.37 3.00 16.68
CA GLU A 385 -4.49 3.91 17.40
C GLU A 385 -3.03 3.73 16.97
N GLU A 386 -2.59 2.49 16.75
CA GLU A 386 -1.26 2.20 16.22
C GLU A 386 -1.10 2.71 14.78
N ALA A 387 -2.11 2.54 13.93
CA ALA A 387 -2.10 3.06 12.56
C ALA A 387 -2.02 4.60 12.56
N ILE A 388 -2.81 5.28 13.39
CA ILE A 388 -2.77 6.74 13.54
C ILE A 388 -1.40 7.20 14.06
N PHE A 389 -0.86 6.55 15.08
CA PHE A 389 0.46 6.87 15.64
C PHE A 389 1.54 6.86 14.56
N TYR A 390 1.65 5.77 13.80
CA TYR A 390 2.66 5.66 12.75
C TYR A 390 2.40 6.60 11.57
N GLY A 391 1.14 6.88 11.23
CA GLY A 391 0.80 7.88 10.22
C GLY A 391 1.25 9.29 10.62
N ILE A 392 1.11 9.67 11.90
CA ILE A 392 1.65 10.94 12.41
C ILE A 392 3.18 10.94 12.37
N MET A 393 3.84 9.85 12.78
CA MET A 393 5.30 9.77 12.74
C MET A 393 5.83 9.99 11.32
N GLU A 394 5.20 9.40 10.31
CA GLU A 394 5.61 9.60 8.92
C GLU A 394 5.42 11.05 8.45
N VAL A 395 4.27 11.67 8.75
CA VAL A 395 4.03 13.07 8.38
C VAL A 395 5.06 14.00 9.04
N VAL A 396 5.36 13.79 10.32
CA VAL A 396 6.38 14.54 11.07
C VAL A 396 7.78 14.33 10.48
N GLU A 397 8.12 13.09 10.11
CA GLU A 397 9.41 12.77 9.50
C GLU A 397 9.61 13.55 8.19
N ARG A 398 8.62 13.48 7.28
CA ARG A 398 8.67 14.16 5.98
C ARG A 398 8.69 15.68 6.15
N ASP A 399 7.86 16.21 7.06
CA ASP A 399 7.84 17.63 7.37
C ASP A 399 9.20 18.11 7.87
N SER A 400 9.78 17.40 8.85
CA SER A 400 11.05 17.80 9.45
C SER A 400 12.21 17.79 8.44
N PHE A 401 12.23 16.79 7.55
CA PHE A 401 13.24 16.69 6.51
C PHE A 401 13.11 17.81 5.48
N LEU A 402 11.90 18.07 4.98
CA LEU A 402 11.64 19.12 4.00
C LEU A 402 11.87 20.51 4.61
N MET A 403 11.49 20.73 5.86
CA MET A 403 11.78 21.95 6.60
C MET A 403 13.29 22.19 6.69
N THR A 404 14.05 21.16 7.07
CA THR A 404 15.51 21.20 7.11
C THR A 404 16.10 21.60 5.77
N TRP A 405 15.58 21.01 4.69
CA TRP A 405 16.06 21.25 3.33
C TRP A 405 15.73 22.65 2.82
N TYR A 406 14.45 23.04 2.84
CA TYR A 406 13.97 24.29 2.26
C TYR A 406 14.44 25.50 3.06
N ALA A 407 14.48 25.42 4.39
CA ALA A 407 14.97 26.50 5.23
C ALA A 407 16.50 26.45 5.46
N GLN A 408 17.21 25.48 4.88
CA GLN A 408 18.65 25.23 5.05
C GLN A 408 19.07 25.25 6.53
N LEU A 409 18.31 24.54 7.38
CA LEU A 409 18.48 24.59 8.82
C LEU A 409 19.83 24.04 9.26
N LYS A 410 20.56 24.85 10.03
CA LYS A 410 21.83 24.46 10.66
C LYS A 410 21.58 23.61 11.90
N LEU A 411 21.12 22.37 11.69
CA LEU A 411 20.72 21.47 12.75
C LEU A 411 21.88 21.07 13.70
N PRO A 412 21.59 20.80 14.99
CA PRO A 412 22.56 20.20 15.91
C PRO A 412 22.98 18.79 15.45
N ARG A 413 24.29 18.52 15.44
CA ARG A 413 24.84 17.20 15.09
C ARG A 413 24.89 16.31 16.34
N LEU A 414 24.39 15.08 16.22
CA LEU A 414 24.30 14.13 17.32
C LEU A 414 25.55 13.25 17.40
N ASP A 415 25.97 12.92 18.62
CA ASP A 415 26.92 11.85 18.91
C ASP A 415 26.20 10.49 18.95
N PRO A 416 26.41 9.59 17.98
CA PRO A 416 25.76 8.29 17.99
C PRO A 416 26.12 7.44 19.20
N SER A 417 27.32 7.60 19.78
CA SER A 417 27.77 6.81 20.94
C SER A 417 27.00 7.15 22.22
N SER A 418 26.44 8.37 22.29
CA SER A 418 25.64 8.83 23.43
C SER A 418 24.23 8.23 23.50
N ALA A 419 23.81 7.47 22.48
CA ALA A 419 22.53 6.77 22.47
C ALA A 419 22.49 5.56 23.43
N ASP A 420 23.66 5.04 23.84
CA ASP A 420 23.82 3.87 24.71
C ASP A 420 23.02 2.63 24.25
N ASP A 421 22.94 2.42 22.93
CA ASP A 421 22.24 1.28 22.31
C ASP A 421 23.20 0.44 21.48
N GLN A 422 23.44 -0.80 21.93
CA GLN A 422 24.42 -1.71 21.32
C GLN A 422 24.04 -2.11 19.88
N GLU A 423 22.75 -2.32 19.61
CA GLU A 423 22.30 -2.68 18.27
C GLU A 423 22.60 -1.55 17.28
N LEU A 424 22.30 -0.30 17.64
CA LEU A 424 22.59 0.87 16.83
C LEU A 424 24.10 1.01 16.57
N GLN A 425 24.96 0.84 17.58
CA GLN A 425 26.41 0.88 17.35
C GLN A 425 26.85 -0.18 16.33
N LEU A 426 26.33 -1.40 16.43
CA LEU A 426 26.64 -2.48 15.48
C LEU A 426 26.08 -2.19 14.07
N MET A 427 24.91 -1.57 13.96
CA MET A 427 24.36 -1.15 12.68
C MET A 427 25.26 -0.12 11.99
N ILE A 428 25.72 0.90 12.74
CA ILE A 428 26.62 1.94 12.24
C ILE A 428 27.96 1.34 11.79
N GLU A 429 28.57 0.50 12.63
CA GLU A 429 29.83 -0.15 12.29
C GLU A 429 29.69 -1.09 11.09
N ARG A 430 28.54 -1.76 10.92
CA ARG A 430 28.26 -2.56 9.72
C ARG A 430 28.19 -1.70 8.46
N MET A 431 27.46 -0.58 8.48
CA MET A 431 27.43 0.35 7.34
C MET A 431 28.83 0.84 6.97
N ARG A 432 29.64 1.14 7.99
CA ARG A 432 31.00 1.62 7.81
C ARG A 432 31.93 0.57 7.23
N ALA A 433 31.97 -0.61 7.84
CA ALA A 433 32.91 -1.67 7.50
C ALA A 433 32.52 -2.44 6.23
N VAL A 434 31.22 -2.62 5.98
CA VAL A 434 30.71 -3.42 4.84
C VAL A 434 30.37 -2.53 3.65
N ALA A 435 29.62 -1.44 3.85
CA ALA A 435 29.15 -0.60 2.76
C ALA A 435 30.09 0.59 2.45
N GLY A 436 30.99 0.92 3.37
CA GLY A 436 31.98 1.99 3.18
C GLY A 436 31.40 3.39 3.35
N TYR A 437 30.44 3.60 4.25
CA TYR A 437 29.84 4.91 4.53
C TYR A 437 30.05 5.36 5.98
N ASP A 438 30.32 6.64 6.19
CA ASP A 438 30.23 7.28 7.50
C ASP A 438 28.82 7.85 7.72
N LEU A 439 28.28 7.70 8.93
CA LEU A 439 26.94 8.18 9.28
C LEU A 439 27.02 9.53 10.02
N TYR A 440 26.20 10.48 9.56
CA TYR A 440 25.99 11.78 10.17
C TYR A 440 24.53 11.88 10.60
N LEU A 441 24.31 12.18 11.88
CA LEU A 441 22.98 12.29 12.48
C LEU A 441 22.74 13.72 12.95
N TYR A 442 21.58 14.27 12.61
CA TYR A 442 21.18 15.63 12.99
C TYR A 442 19.80 15.59 13.67
N ASN A 443 19.66 16.36 14.75
CA ASN A 443 18.36 16.55 15.38
C ASN A 443 17.51 17.51 14.52
N SER A 444 16.49 16.99 13.85
CA SER A 444 15.53 17.75 13.06
C SER A 444 14.18 17.94 13.77
N THR A 445 14.12 17.77 15.09
CA THR A 445 12.91 17.99 15.88
C THR A 445 12.39 19.42 15.71
N MET A 446 11.12 19.57 15.32
CA MET A 446 10.48 20.87 15.11
C MET A 446 9.67 21.32 16.34
N GLU A 447 8.79 22.31 16.19
CA GLU A 447 8.05 22.97 17.28
C GLU A 447 7.14 22.04 18.10
N HIS A 448 6.74 20.91 17.51
CA HIS A 448 5.98 19.86 18.18
C HIS A 448 6.82 18.97 19.13
N GLY A 449 8.15 19.07 19.13
CA GLY A 449 9.00 18.37 20.10
C GLY A 449 9.11 16.84 19.94
N ILE A 450 8.49 16.27 18.90
CA ILE A 450 8.59 14.83 18.59
C ILE A 450 9.97 14.56 17.98
N PRO A 451 10.77 13.64 18.55
CA PRO A 451 12.11 13.37 18.06
C PRO A 451 12.11 13.02 16.57
N SER A 452 12.86 13.80 15.80
CA SER A 452 13.07 13.59 14.37
C SER A 452 14.56 13.70 14.04
N ILE A 453 14.99 12.86 13.11
CA ILE A 453 16.37 12.70 12.70
C ILE A 453 16.47 12.97 11.21
N CYS A 454 17.40 13.84 10.82
CA CYS A 454 17.93 13.88 9.46
C CYS A 454 19.25 13.10 9.45
N ALA A 455 19.35 12.09 8.60
CA ALA A 455 20.51 11.20 8.53
C ALA A 455 21.17 11.30 7.15
N ILE A 456 22.50 11.40 7.14
CA ILE A 456 23.30 11.44 5.91
C ILE A 456 24.37 10.34 6.01
N ALA A 457 24.36 9.42 5.04
CA ALA A 457 25.47 8.53 4.81
C ALA A 457 26.42 9.14 3.77
N LYS A 458 27.68 9.33 4.16
CA LYS A 458 28.74 9.88 3.29
C LYS A 458 29.70 8.78 2.88
N ASN A 459 29.93 8.67 1.57
CA ASN A 459 30.78 7.64 0.99
C ASN A 459 32.26 7.82 1.40
N ARG A 460 32.92 6.71 1.73
CA ARG A 460 34.37 6.62 1.97
C ARG A 460 35.12 5.96 0.81
N LYS A 461 34.39 5.37 -0.13
CA LYS A 461 34.92 4.68 -1.32
C LYS A 461 35.30 5.72 -2.39
N GLU A 462 36.07 5.28 -3.40
CA GLU A 462 36.42 6.13 -4.56
C GLU A 462 35.26 6.34 -5.55
N LYS A 463 34.29 5.42 -5.57
CA LYS A 463 33.16 5.40 -6.52
C LYS A 463 31.84 5.06 -5.82
N GLY A 464 30.73 5.24 -6.53
CA GLY A 464 29.38 5.02 -6.02
C GLY A 464 28.74 6.28 -5.46
N LEU A 465 27.53 6.15 -4.90
CA LEU A 465 26.75 7.28 -4.38
C LEU A 465 27.53 8.06 -3.33
N ASN A 466 27.79 9.36 -3.56
CA ASN A 466 28.53 10.21 -2.62
C ASN A 466 27.76 10.45 -1.32
N LEU A 467 26.52 10.94 -1.42
CA LEU A 467 25.63 11.15 -0.28
C LEU A 467 24.33 10.37 -0.47
N ILE A 468 23.88 9.76 0.61
CA ILE A 468 22.54 9.17 0.72
C ILE A 468 21.87 9.85 1.91
N CYS A 469 20.66 10.37 1.71
CA CYS A 469 19.91 11.05 2.76
C CYS A 469 18.68 10.23 3.13
N ALA A 470 18.34 10.22 4.41
CA ALA A 470 17.10 9.66 4.93
C ALA A 470 16.65 10.47 6.14
N ALA A 471 15.45 10.18 6.63
CA ALA A 471 14.96 10.70 7.88
C ALA A 471 14.38 9.57 8.72
N GLY A 472 14.07 9.90 9.97
CA GLY A 472 13.32 9.04 10.88
C GLY A 472 12.63 9.88 11.93
N ALA A 473 11.37 9.60 12.25
CA ALA A 473 10.71 10.20 13.41
C ALA A 473 10.07 9.12 14.29
N HIS A 474 10.20 9.29 15.60
CA HIS A 474 9.65 8.38 16.60
C HIS A 474 9.73 9.01 18.00
N LEU A 475 8.82 8.67 18.93
CA LEU A 475 8.91 9.14 20.33
C LEU A 475 10.19 8.65 21.06
N ASP A 476 10.78 7.56 20.55
CA ASP A 476 12.08 7.04 20.95
C ASP A 476 13.11 7.42 19.87
N PRO A 477 14.03 8.36 20.15
CA PRO A 477 14.99 8.84 19.16
C PRO A 477 15.93 7.75 18.64
N VAL A 478 16.21 6.69 19.44
CA VAL A 478 17.05 5.58 18.98
C VAL A 478 16.33 4.79 17.89
N ARG A 479 15.02 4.58 18.03
CA ARG A 479 14.20 3.94 16.98
C ARG A 479 14.13 4.80 15.72
N ALA A 480 13.99 6.11 15.85
CA ALA A 480 14.04 7.04 14.72
C ALA A 480 15.34 6.89 13.92
N VAL A 481 16.49 6.81 14.61
CA VAL A 481 17.79 6.59 13.96
C VAL A 481 17.87 5.21 13.30
N LYS A 482 17.43 4.14 13.98
CA LYS A 482 17.45 2.78 13.42
C LYS A 482 16.63 2.68 12.14
N SER A 483 15.44 3.31 12.10
CA SER A 483 14.62 3.40 10.89
C SER A 483 15.37 4.13 9.77
N ALA A 484 15.93 5.31 10.05
CA ALA A 484 16.70 6.07 9.06
C ALA A 484 17.90 5.27 8.52
N VAL A 485 18.59 4.49 9.37
CA VAL A 485 19.69 3.61 8.96
C VAL A 485 19.23 2.52 8.00
N HIS A 486 18.09 1.86 8.28
CA HIS A 486 17.54 0.85 7.37
C HIS A 486 17.16 1.45 6.01
N GLU A 487 16.61 2.66 5.98
CA GLU A 487 16.31 3.35 4.71
C GLU A 487 17.57 3.70 3.92
N LEU A 488 18.59 4.26 4.58
CA LEU A 488 19.89 4.54 3.95
C LEU A 488 20.48 3.27 3.33
N ALA A 489 20.41 2.16 4.07
CA ALA A 489 20.99 0.89 3.65
C ALA A 489 20.37 0.30 2.38
N GLY A 490 19.08 0.52 2.13
CA GLY A 490 18.40 0.00 0.93
C GLY A 490 19.04 0.49 -0.38
N MET A 491 19.62 1.69 -0.36
CA MET A 491 20.29 2.31 -1.50
C MET A 491 21.79 1.99 -1.58
N MET A 492 22.41 1.65 -0.45
CA MET A 492 23.85 1.36 -0.39
C MET A 492 24.20 0.15 -1.25
N LEU A 493 25.27 0.29 -2.05
CA LEU A 493 25.81 -0.74 -2.96
C LEU A 493 24.88 -1.09 -4.14
N THR A 494 23.56 -1.04 -3.96
CA THR A 494 22.55 -1.39 -4.97
C THR A 494 22.47 -0.38 -6.11
N LEU A 495 22.66 0.91 -5.81
CA LEU A 495 22.49 1.99 -6.79
C LEU A 495 23.81 2.54 -7.36
N ASP A 496 24.96 2.01 -6.92
CA ASP A 496 26.28 2.46 -7.36
C ASP A 496 26.45 2.29 -8.87
N GLU A 497 26.09 1.12 -9.43
CA GLU A 497 26.19 0.87 -10.87
C GLU A 497 25.25 1.79 -11.68
N LYS A 498 24.02 1.99 -11.19
CA LYS A 498 23.04 2.90 -11.82
C LYS A 498 23.57 4.33 -11.87
N LEU A 499 24.24 4.79 -10.81
CA LEU A 499 24.86 6.12 -10.77
C LEU A 499 25.95 6.24 -11.85
N GLU A 500 26.87 5.28 -11.88
CA GLU A 500 28.02 5.32 -12.79
C GLU A 500 27.58 5.24 -14.26
N SER A 501 26.58 4.40 -14.58
CA SER A 501 26.03 4.28 -15.93
C SER A 501 25.31 5.54 -16.41
N ASN A 502 24.69 6.31 -15.52
CA ASN A 502 23.86 7.48 -15.87
C ASN A 502 24.46 8.82 -15.40
N ARG A 503 25.75 8.85 -15.05
CA ARG A 503 26.45 10.01 -14.45
C ARG A 503 26.31 11.31 -15.25
N VAL A 504 26.28 11.22 -16.58
CA VAL A 504 26.11 12.37 -17.49
C VAL A 504 24.73 13.00 -17.30
N GLU A 505 23.69 12.19 -17.16
CA GLU A 505 22.31 12.65 -16.97
C GLU A 505 22.15 13.35 -15.61
N TYR A 506 22.60 12.72 -14.53
CA TYR A 506 22.56 13.34 -13.19
C TYR A 506 23.39 14.63 -13.13
N SER A 507 24.51 14.69 -13.86
CA SER A 507 25.30 15.93 -13.96
C SER A 507 24.52 17.04 -14.65
N ARG A 508 23.66 16.73 -15.63
CA ARG A 508 22.75 17.74 -16.23
C ARG A 508 21.71 18.20 -15.22
N MET A 509 21.12 17.30 -14.45
CA MET A 509 20.16 17.62 -13.38
C MET A 509 20.77 18.53 -12.29
N LEU A 510 22.06 18.39 -12.02
CA LEU A 510 22.78 19.30 -11.11
C LEU A 510 22.78 20.74 -11.64
N HIS A 511 22.97 20.94 -12.94
CA HIS A 511 23.00 22.28 -13.52
C HIS A 511 21.59 22.82 -13.82
N ASP A 512 20.64 21.94 -14.13
CA ASP A 512 19.25 22.26 -14.42
C ASP A 512 18.31 21.38 -13.59
N SER A 513 17.81 21.96 -12.49
CA SER A 513 16.90 21.27 -11.57
C SER A 513 15.54 20.92 -12.18
N SER A 514 15.16 21.50 -13.34
CA SER A 514 13.92 21.14 -14.01
C SER A 514 13.93 19.72 -14.61
N LEU A 515 15.13 19.14 -14.75
CA LEU A 515 15.32 17.77 -15.22
C LEU A 515 15.10 16.72 -14.14
N VAL A 516 14.97 17.11 -12.86
CA VAL A 516 14.60 16.20 -11.78
C VAL A 516 13.08 16.02 -11.80
N GLN A 517 12.61 14.84 -12.22
CA GLN A 517 11.20 14.59 -12.50
C GLN A 517 10.60 13.43 -11.71
N GLN A 518 11.41 12.44 -11.33
CA GLN A 518 10.95 11.23 -10.64
C GLN A 518 11.62 11.09 -9.27
N MET A 519 11.05 10.20 -8.44
CA MET A 519 11.53 9.91 -7.09
C MET A 519 13.03 9.57 -7.06
N ASP A 520 13.45 8.60 -7.87
CA ASP A 520 14.87 8.20 -7.99
C ASP A 520 15.81 9.36 -8.35
N ASP A 521 15.39 10.33 -9.16
CA ASP A 521 16.24 11.45 -9.57
C ASP A 521 16.70 12.28 -8.36
N HIS A 522 15.84 12.41 -7.35
CA HIS A 522 16.14 13.16 -6.14
C HIS A 522 17.31 12.54 -5.39
N GLY A 523 17.29 11.23 -5.13
CA GLY A 523 18.41 10.54 -4.47
C GLY A 523 19.67 10.48 -5.34
N MET A 524 19.53 10.10 -6.62
CA MET A 524 20.65 9.88 -7.52
C MET A 524 21.47 11.15 -7.80
N LEU A 525 20.82 12.32 -7.84
CA LEU A 525 21.48 13.61 -8.00
C LEU A 525 22.53 13.86 -6.91
N TYR A 526 22.22 13.53 -5.65
CA TYR A 526 23.13 13.71 -4.51
C TYR A 526 24.16 12.59 -4.37
N GLY A 527 24.02 11.54 -5.19
CA GLY A 527 25.10 10.60 -5.49
C GLY A 527 26.33 11.26 -6.13
N LEU A 528 26.19 12.44 -6.72
CA LEU A 528 27.32 13.19 -7.29
C LEU A 528 28.13 13.94 -6.22
N PRO A 529 29.47 13.82 -6.19
CA PRO A 529 30.31 14.61 -5.28
C PRO A 529 30.10 16.12 -5.38
N GLN A 530 29.77 16.64 -6.57
CA GLN A 530 29.54 18.05 -6.80
C GLN A 530 28.26 18.58 -6.12
N ALA A 531 27.30 17.70 -5.84
CA ALA A 531 26.05 18.05 -5.14
C ALA A 531 26.26 18.27 -3.64
N GLU A 532 27.38 17.79 -3.06
CA GLU A 532 27.70 17.91 -1.64
C GLU A 532 27.64 19.37 -1.15
N LYS A 533 28.07 20.31 -1.99
CA LYS A 533 28.03 21.76 -1.69
C LYS A 533 26.64 22.28 -1.32
N ARG A 534 25.57 21.61 -1.79
CA ARG A 534 24.20 22.00 -1.44
C ARG A 534 23.83 21.63 -0.01
N LEU A 535 24.57 20.74 0.63
CA LEU A 535 24.41 20.31 2.02
C LEU A 535 25.45 20.90 2.98
N ASP A 536 26.23 21.89 2.54
CA ASP A 536 27.25 22.54 3.37
C ASP A 536 26.66 23.11 4.67
N PHE A 537 25.41 23.56 4.67
CA PHE A 537 24.73 24.02 5.90
C PHE A 537 24.61 22.95 7.01
N LEU A 538 24.69 21.66 6.65
CA LEU A 538 24.80 20.53 7.57
C LEU A 538 26.25 20.03 7.71
N LEU A 539 26.94 19.85 6.58
CA LEU A 539 28.24 19.17 6.50
C LEU A 539 29.44 20.07 6.86
N GLU A 540 29.40 21.35 6.51
CA GLU A 540 30.43 22.33 6.86
C GLU A 540 30.18 22.86 8.27
N ASP A 541 30.57 22.09 9.28
CA ASP A 541 30.67 22.68 10.61
C ASP A 541 31.62 21.96 11.56
N ASN A 542 32.39 22.76 12.30
CA ASN A 542 33.17 22.33 13.47
C ASN A 542 32.29 22.35 14.75
N ARG A 543 30.97 22.24 14.59
CA ARG A 543 30.00 22.15 15.70
C ARG A 543 30.36 21.00 16.63
N PRO A 544 30.31 21.22 17.96
CA PRO A 544 30.44 20.13 18.91
C PRO A 544 29.28 19.15 18.71
N LEU A 545 29.59 17.86 18.83
CA LEU A 545 28.56 16.84 18.90
C LEU A 545 27.71 17.04 20.16
N ARG A 546 26.41 16.77 20.03
CA ARG A 546 25.42 16.87 21.10
C ARG A 546 24.93 15.48 21.46
N THR A 547 24.66 15.26 22.73
CA THR A 547 24.19 13.95 23.20
C THR A 547 22.68 13.80 23.01
N PHE A 548 22.19 12.56 22.91
CA PHE A 548 20.75 12.29 22.79
C PHE A 548 19.97 12.85 23.98
N ALA A 549 20.51 12.75 25.20
CA ALA A 549 19.89 13.26 26.41
C ALA A 549 19.80 14.81 26.44
N GLU A 550 20.76 15.51 25.82
CA GLU A 550 20.74 16.96 25.69
C GLU A 550 19.66 17.44 24.72
N GLU A 551 19.49 16.74 23.60
CA GLU A 551 18.68 17.19 22.47
C GLU A 551 17.22 16.71 22.54
N PHE A 552 16.97 15.50 23.05
CA PHE A 552 15.62 14.93 23.10
C PHE A 552 15.03 15.03 24.50
N LYS A 553 13.89 15.74 24.61
CA LYS A 553 13.21 16.00 25.88
C LYS A 553 11.88 15.27 26.03
N TRP A 554 11.40 14.63 24.98
CA TRP A 554 10.20 13.80 25.04
C TRP A 554 10.46 12.60 25.95
N LYS A 555 9.62 12.43 26.99
CA LYS A 555 9.83 11.42 28.05
C LYS A 555 8.61 10.55 28.32
N SER A 556 7.49 10.75 27.62
CA SER A 556 6.32 9.90 27.85
C SER A 556 6.72 8.44 27.57
N ARG A 557 6.41 7.57 28.53
CA ARG A 557 6.60 6.13 28.44
C ARG A 557 5.38 5.48 29.04
N HIS A 558 4.37 5.29 28.22
CA HIS A 558 3.13 4.63 28.61
C HIS A 558 3.18 3.15 28.29
N SER A 559 2.43 2.33 29.03
CA SER A 559 2.23 0.92 28.69
C SER A 559 1.14 0.71 27.63
N ASP A 560 0.31 1.72 27.40
CA ASP A 560 -0.73 1.75 26.38
C ASP A 560 -0.34 2.77 25.30
N LEU A 561 -0.41 2.37 24.03
CA LEU A 561 -0.05 3.25 22.91
C LEU A 561 -1.07 4.40 22.76
N THR A 562 -2.29 4.19 23.21
CA THR A 562 -3.35 5.21 23.18
C THR A 562 -3.00 6.43 24.02
N ASP A 563 -2.32 6.24 25.16
CA ASP A 563 -1.87 7.34 26.01
C ASP A 563 -0.77 8.16 25.32
N ASP A 564 0.17 7.50 24.62
CA ASP A 564 1.19 8.21 23.82
C ASP A 564 0.57 9.00 22.67
N LEU A 565 -0.44 8.41 22.01
CA LEU A 565 -1.18 9.09 20.96
C LEU A 565 -1.92 10.32 21.50
N GLN A 566 -2.52 10.23 22.70
CA GLN A 566 -3.19 11.37 23.34
C GLN A 566 -2.20 12.51 23.65
N ASP A 567 -1.01 12.20 24.16
CA ASP A 567 0.05 13.20 24.39
C ASP A 567 0.42 13.92 23.09
N ILE A 568 0.59 13.18 22.00
CA ILE A 568 0.87 13.73 20.66
C ILE A 568 -0.27 14.65 20.20
N LEU A 569 -1.52 14.17 20.24
CA LEU A 569 -2.69 14.93 19.82
C LEU A 569 -2.87 16.21 20.64
N HIS A 570 -2.52 16.16 21.94
CA HIS A 570 -2.54 17.34 22.80
C HIS A 570 -1.55 18.42 22.32
N VAL A 571 -0.33 18.01 21.95
CA VAL A 571 0.69 18.94 21.41
C VAL A 571 0.23 19.55 20.09
N PHE A 572 -0.27 18.76 19.15
CA PHE A 572 -0.80 19.28 17.88
C PHE A 572 -1.95 20.26 18.08
N ARG A 573 -2.84 19.99 19.03
CA ARG A 573 -3.92 20.91 19.41
C ARG A 573 -3.39 22.24 19.97
N GLN A 574 -2.36 22.20 20.82
CA GLN A 574 -1.72 23.43 21.35
C GLN A 574 -1.09 24.28 20.24
N LEU A 575 -0.57 23.64 19.20
CA LEU A 575 0.00 24.29 18.01
C LEU A 575 -1.05 24.69 16.98
N ASN A 576 -2.34 24.43 17.23
CA ASN A 576 -3.44 24.66 16.28
C ASN A 576 -3.22 23.95 14.93
N LEU A 577 -2.61 22.77 14.98
CA LEU A 577 -2.44 21.87 13.85
C LEU A 577 -3.44 20.73 13.99
N ASP A 578 -4.29 20.56 12.97
CA ASP A 578 -5.33 19.54 12.99
C ASP A 578 -4.80 18.20 12.50
N VAL A 579 -4.96 17.15 13.30
CA VAL A 579 -4.71 15.77 12.87
C VAL A 579 -6.03 15.22 12.33
N ILE A 580 -6.09 15.06 11.01
CA ILE A 580 -7.26 14.52 10.31
C ILE A 580 -6.96 13.08 9.91
N VAL A 581 -7.84 12.15 10.28
CA VAL A 581 -7.67 10.71 9.99
C VAL A 581 -8.78 10.23 9.07
N VAL A 582 -8.40 9.61 7.95
CA VAL A 582 -9.33 8.86 7.10
C VAL A 582 -9.04 7.37 7.29
N ASP A 583 -10.04 6.62 7.77
CA ASP A 583 -9.95 5.16 7.82
C ASP A 583 -10.02 4.57 6.40
N GLN A 584 -8.95 3.87 6.03
CA GLN A 584 -8.78 3.19 4.74
C GLN A 584 -8.88 1.67 4.88
N THR A 585 -9.22 1.15 6.06
CA THR A 585 -9.17 -0.28 6.37
C THR A 585 -10.06 -1.09 5.43
N ALA A 586 -9.43 -1.85 4.53
CA ALA A 586 -10.12 -2.75 3.62
C ALA A 586 -10.57 -4.05 4.32
N PRO A 587 -11.63 -4.73 3.84
CA PRO A 587 -12.06 -6.02 4.38
C PRO A 587 -10.94 -7.06 4.46
N GLU A 588 -10.00 -7.03 3.52
CA GLU A 588 -8.82 -7.90 3.48
C GLU A 588 -7.89 -7.71 4.68
N LEU A 589 -7.77 -6.51 5.23
CA LEU A 589 -6.98 -6.24 6.43
C LEU A 589 -7.78 -6.57 7.69
N LYS A 590 -9.07 -6.20 7.70
CA LYS A 590 -9.97 -6.37 8.85
C LYS A 590 -10.08 -7.82 9.30
N ARG A 591 -10.09 -8.78 8.36
CA ARG A 591 -10.13 -10.24 8.68
C ARG A 591 -8.97 -10.70 9.57
N ASN A 592 -7.83 -10.00 9.50
CA ASN A 592 -6.62 -10.33 10.25
C ASN A 592 -6.36 -9.31 11.37
N GLY A 593 -7.33 -8.47 11.73
CA GLY A 593 -7.22 -7.47 12.80
C GLY A 593 -6.16 -6.40 12.52
N LEU A 594 -6.00 -6.03 11.25
CA LEU A 594 -5.12 -4.94 10.83
C LEU A 594 -5.97 -3.73 10.44
N PHE A 595 -5.43 -2.55 10.68
CA PHE A 595 -6.07 -1.26 10.40
C PHE A 595 -5.15 -0.44 9.51
N CYS A 596 -5.71 0.30 8.56
CA CYS A 596 -4.96 1.19 7.70
C CYS A 596 -5.63 2.56 7.68
N VAL A 597 -4.84 3.62 7.80
CA VAL A 597 -5.34 5.00 7.80
C VAL A 597 -4.50 5.88 6.90
N LYS A 598 -5.09 6.98 6.44
CA LYS A 598 -4.38 8.17 5.99
C LYS A 598 -4.48 9.24 7.06
N VAL A 599 -3.33 9.71 7.54
CA VAL A 599 -3.22 10.88 8.40
C VAL A 599 -2.87 12.10 7.54
N LEU A 600 -3.62 13.18 7.73
CA LEU A 600 -3.37 14.48 7.13
C LEU A 600 -3.20 15.51 8.24
N ILE A 601 -2.14 16.30 8.18
CA ILE A 601 -1.92 17.42 9.10
C ILE A 601 -1.80 18.70 8.26
N PRO A 602 -2.93 19.33 7.87
CA PRO A 602 -2.91 20.52 7.02
C PRO A 602 -2.04 21.62 7.63
N GLY A 603 -1.12 22.15 6.82
CA GLY A 603 -0.07 23.06 7.26
C GLY A 603 1.31 22.42 7.18
N MET A 604 1.45 21.11 7.42
CA MET A 604 2.72 20.37 7.28
C MET A 604 3.17 20.25 5.83
N LEU A 605 4.50 20.21 5.62
CA LEU A 605 5.11 20.13 4.29
C LEU A 605 4.85 18.75 3.67
N PRO A 606 4.20 18.67 2.48
CA PRO A 606 3.94 17.40 1.82
C PRO A 606 5.17 16.96 0.99
N MET A 607 5.48 15.67 1.03
CA MET A 607 6.52 15.09 0.17
C MET A 607 6.06 15.04 -1.30
N THR A 608 6.90 15.56 -2.20
CA THR A 608 6.62 15.62 -3.64
C THR A 608 7.84 15.23 -4.45
N PHE A 609 7.69 14.34 -5.43
CA PHE A 609 8.79 13.94 -6.28
C PHE A 609 8.70 14.62 -7.65
N GLY A 610 9.84 15.13 -8.12
CA GLY A 610 9.97 16.03 -9.26
C GLY A 610 10.00 17.49 -8.82
N GLN A 611 11.05 18.22 -9.21
CA GLN A 611 11.23 19.63 -8.83
C GLN A 611 10.04 20.50 -9.25
N HIS A 612 9.48 20.20 -10.41
CA HIS A 612 8.32 20.88 -10.97
C HIS A 612 7.02 20.65 -10.18
N LEU A 613 6.99 19.71 -9.23
CA LEU A 613 5.84 19.38 -8.38
C LEU A 613 5.96 19.89 -6.94
N THR A 614 6.98 20.71 -6.63
CA THR A 614 7.19 21.31 -5.31
C THR A 614 5.93 22.03 -4.79
N ARG A 615 5.53 21.71 -3.55
CA ARG A 615 4.35 22.27 -2.86
C ARG A 615 4.74 22.99 -1.56
N VAL A 616 5.20 24.24 -1.69
CA VAL A 616 5.46 25.14 -0.54
C VAL A 616 4.51 26.34 -0.50
N THR A 617 3.70 26.53 -1.56
CA THR A 617 2.79 27.68 -1.67
C THR A 617 1.59 27.48 -0.74
N GLY A 618 1.30 28.48 0.09
CA GLY A 618 0.20 28.44 1.07
C GLY A 618 0.56 27.75 2.40
N LEU A 619 1.83 27.39 2.61
CA LEU A 619 2.31 26.78 3.84
C LEU A 619 3.20 27.77 4.60
N GLU A 620 2.64 28.50 5.56
CA GLU A 620 3.38 29.52 6.32
C GLU A 620 4.46 28.91 7.23
N ARG A 621 4.31 27.64 7.64
CA ARG A 621 5.25 27.01 8.60
C ARG A 621 6.69 27.03 8.11
N VAL A 622 6.93 26.83 6.81
CA VAL A 622 8.29 26.81 6.24
C VAL A 622 8.99 28.17 6.35
N LEU A 623 8.21 29.22 6.56
CA LEU A 623 8.69 30.58 6.73
C LEU A 623 8.81 30.97 8.22
N GLN A 624 7.87 30.51 9.06
CA GLN A 624 7.74 30.92 10.46
C GLN A 624 8.52 30.04 11.45
N VAL A 625 8.40 28.72 11.33
CA VAL A 625 9.00 27.74 12.27
C VAL A 625 10.52 27.92 12.41
N PRO A 626 11.30 28.19 11.35
CA PRO A 626 12.73 28.47 11.50
C PRO A 626 13.02 29.64 12.45
N MET A 627 12.17 30.67 12.48
CA MET A 627 12.31 31.80 13.42
C MET A 627 11.91 31.39 14.84
N GLU A 628 10.78 30.68 14.99
CA GLU A 628 10.26 30.23 16.29
C GLU A 628 11.25 29.33 17.02
N LEU A 629 11.96 28.47 16.28
CA LEU A 629 13.02 27.60 16.81
C LEU A 629 14.39 28.30 16.92
N GLY A 630 14.50 29.56 16.51
CA GLY A 630 15.71 30.36 16.65
C GLY A 630 16.79 30.12 15.59
N TYR A 631 16.48 29.42 14.50
CA TYR A 631 17.39 29.27 13.34
C TYR A 631 17.51 30.55 12.50
N SER A 632 16.47 31.39 12.51
CA SER A 632 16.47 32.72 11.89
C SER A 632 15.99 33.80 12.87
N LYS A 633 16.35 35.07 12.61
CA LYS A 633 15.92 36.21 13.45
C LYS A 633 14.54 36.76 13.08
N GLN A 634 14.05 36.44 11.89
CA GLN A 634 12.82 36.91 11.28
C GLN A 634 12.26 35.77 10.42
N PRO A 635 10.96 35.77 10.08
CA PRO A 635 10.40 34.77 9.18
C PRO A 635 11.10 34.84 7.82
N LEU A 636 11.29 33.68 7.19
CA LEU A 636 11.88 33.61 5.85
C LEU A 636 10.90 34.15 4.80
N THR A 637 11.42 34.56 3.65
CA THR A 637 10.62 34.79 2.43
C THR A 637 10.72 33.57 1.50
N LEU A 638 9.78 33.44 0.56
CA LEU A 638 9.80 32.34 -0.41
C LEU A 638 11.09 32.32 -1.25
N GLU A 639 11.67 33.49 -1.54
CA GLU A 639 12.92 33.64 -2.29
C GLU A 639 14.16 33.22 -1.50
N GLN A 640 14.05 33.14 -0.17
CA GLN A 640 15.13 32.67 0.71
C GLN A 640 15.11 31.15 0.87
N LEU A 641 14.04 30.47 0.44
CA LEU A 641 13.98 29.02 0.48
C LEU A 641 14.96 28.41 -0.53
N ASN A 642 15.52 27.26 -0.17
CA ASN A 642 16.42 26.49 -1.01
C ASN A 642 15.74 26.15 -2.35
N PRO A 643 16.25 26.65 -3.50
CA PRO A 643 15.59 26.47 -4.79
C PRO A 643 15.87 25.09 -5.41
N HIS A 644 16.73 24.28 -4.80
CA HIS A 644 17.17 22.99 -5.33
C HIS A 644 16.23 21.85 -4.91
N PRO A 645 16.15 20.77 -5.71
CA PRO A 645 15.35 19.59 -5.38
C PRO A 645 15.89 18.93 -4.11
N HIS A 646 15.00 18.51 -3.21
CA HIS A 646 15.41 17.85 -1.96
C HIS A 646 16.12 16.51 -2.23
N PRO A 647 17.02 16.05 -1.33
CA PRO A 647 17.74 14.79 -1.49
C PRO A 647 16.98 13.56 -0.98
N PHE A 648 15.74 13.73 -0.47
CA PHE A 648 14.93 12.58 -0.02
C PHE A 648 14.66 11.62 -1.20
N PRO A 649 14.96 10.32 -1.04
CA PRO A 649 14.83 9.32 -2.09
C PRO A 649 13.40 8.82 -2.30
#